data_AF-A0A656Y5A9-F1
#
_entry.id   AF-A0A656Y5A9-F1
#
_cell.length_a   1.000
_cell.length_b   1.000
_cell.length_c   1.000
_cell.angle_alpha   90.00
_cell.angle_beta   90.00
_cell.angle_gamma   90.00
#
_symmetry.space_group_name_H-M   'P 1'
#
loop_
_entity.id
_entity.type
_entity.pdbx_description
1 polymer ?
#
loop_
_entity_poly.entity_id
_entity_poly.type
_entity_poly.pdbx_seq_one_letter_code
_entity_poly.pdbx_strand_id
1 'polypeptide(L)'
;MQQPGWAHSFARVTAIVLMLAVGAVAVPTAAAADPGGTSRYVPLAPTRILDTRVGLGAPSARPAAGALMEVQVTGQGGVPESGVTAVALNVVVTNPRQLGYVQALPTGRGTPGSSSNINVFYPGQTASNLVTVPVGDGGRISLYDVAGGDLVVDVSGYFEDTAQSTDGRYQALSPARVVDSRNRTGLPALTPPAGPSVPANPGDAVNCGNFSTWAEANAWFWTYYPHYGDVARLDGNDDLIPCEALPGRPSSPQPPPAPPGPPPFDPNPRPAPGESFTVQLTGRGGVPASGVSSVAMTVTATQSRSAGFVQVVPTGGGTALGTTSNVNLTGAGQTVANLVIVPLGPGGNVTLYTSSGAHLIIDVVGWFTDQTATASSTGLFVPVTPGRLLDSRAGSALAAGSPTALSPTGHLGVPASGVSAVFVNATATQTTGSGYLQLFPEGRGVAGASSSVNFTGAGETVANAAIGALGDGGRVTMYTSTRTHALVDVLGYFTSDSPVDPSPEGLQVRGAGEPPVVYDRATWNHWVDEDGDCQDTRAEVLIAESTTAVVLSADGCSVLSGTWVDPYSGLTWYQASDLDIDHMVPLKNAHDSGGWAWGAAQKETYANDLAHVNALVAVEDGLNQSKGSRGPDEWKPPAVAAWCGYATAWVTLKQDNALTVTQPELDALVTMLATC
;
A
#
# COMPACT_ATOMS: atom_id res chain seq x y z
N MET A 1 76.28 -5.45 52.29
CA MET A 1 76.69 -4.03 52.31
C MET A 1 75.64 -3.28 51.48
N GLN A 2 74.86 -2.28 51.91
CA GLN A 2 74.74 -1.43 53.10
C GLN A 2 73.23 -1.12 53.32
N GLN A 3 72.83 -0.89 54.57
CA GLN A 3 71.54 -0.33 55.04
C GLN A 3 71.60 1.23 55.09
N PRO A 4 70.60 2.02 55.59
CA PRO A 4 69.17 1.81 55.93
C PRO A 4 68.25 2.87 55.22
N GLY A 5 66.90 2.85 55.19
CA GLY A 5 65.90 2.95 56.27
C GLY A 5 65.69 4.41 56.72
N TRP A 6 64.45 4.94 56.67
CA TRP A 6 63.77 5.86 57.63
C TRP A 6 62.35 6.21 57.12
N ALA A 7 61.40 6.27 58.05
CA ALA A 7 59.96 6.46 57.85
C ALA A 7 59.49 7.78 58.47
N HIS A 8 58.40 8.38 57.95
CA HIS A 8 57.53 9.29 58.71
C HIS A 8 56.07 9.20 58.24
N SER A 9 55.15 9.30 59.21
CA SER A 9 53.72 8.97 59.17
C SER A 9 52.81 10.19 59.39
N PHE A 10 51.49 9.95 59.19
CA PHE A 10 50.28 10.70 59.64
C PHE A 10 49.81 11.86 58.75
N ALA A 11 48.52 12.06 58.47
CA ALA A 11 47.33 11.86 59.31
C ALA A 11 46.05 11.47 58.55
N ARG A 12 45.17 10.71 59.22
CA ARG A 12 43.78 10.45 58.82
C ARG A 12 42.89 11.59 59.30
N VAL A 13 42.10 12.19 58.41
CA VAL A 13 40.97 13.05 58.75
C VAL A 13 39.69 12.24 58.59
N THR A 14 39.00 11.99 59.70
CA THR A 14 37.67 11.38 59.73
C THR A 14 36.65 12.50 59.54
N ALA A 15 36.01 12.58 58.37
CA ALA A 15 34.86 13.45 58.14
C ALA A 15 33.58 12.68 58.48
N ILE A 16 32.87 13.16 59.51
CA ILE A 16 31.51 12.75 59.86
C ILE A 16 30.58 13.39 58.84
N VAL A 17 29.91 12.59 57.99
CA VAL A 17 28.83 13.05 57.12
C VAL A 17 27.50 12.69 57.77
N LEU A 18 26.78 13.74 58.17
CA LEU A 18 25.42 13.69 58.70
C LEU A 18 24.47 13.28 57.57
N MET A 19 23.86 12.09 57.65
CA MET A 19 22.81 11.67 56.71
C MET A 19 21.52 12.44 56.97
N LEU A 20 21.27 13.48 56.18
CA LEU A 20 19.92 14.01 55.98
C LEU A 20 19.18 13.04 55.04
N ALA A 21 18.21 12.30 55.59
CA ALA A 21 17.28 11.51 54.80
C ALA A 21 16.34 12.46 54.03
N VAL A 22 16.75 12.82 52.81
CA VAL A 22 15.81 13.33 51.81
C VAL A 22 15.06 12.12 51.29
N GLY A 23 13.80 11.98 51.68
CA GLY A 23 12.92 10.97 51.10
C GLY A 23 12.85 11.19 49.60
N ALA A 24 13.50 10.31 48.83
CA ALA A 24 13.27 10.22 47.40
C ALA A 24 11.81 9.80 47.22
N VAL A 25 10.97 10.73 46.76
CA VAL A 25 9.68 10.37 46.19
C VAL A 25 10.01 9.55 44.95
N ALA A 26 9.90 8.22 45.06
CA ALA A 26 9.96 7.35 43.91
C ALA A 26 8.78 7.71 43.01
N VAL A 27 9.06 8.40 41.90
CA VAL A 27 8.11 8.48 40.79
C VAL A 27 7.91 7.04 40.34
N PRO A 28 6.67 6.50 40.30
CA PRO A 28 6.46 5.14 39.84
C PRO A 28 6.94 5.04 38.40
N THR A 29 8.01 4.26 38.18
CA THR A 29 8.40 3.83 36.84
C THR A 29 7.29 2.93 36.33
N ALA A 30 6.50 3.41 35.37
CA ALA A 30 5.53 2.58 34.67
C ALA A 30 6.28 1.39 34.06
N ALA A 31 5.99 0.17 34.54
CA ALA A 31 6.53 -1.05 33.97
C ALA A 31 5.88 -1.28 32.60
N ALA A 32 6.69 -1.50 31.57
CA ALA A 32 6.19 -1.99 30.29
C ALA A 32 5.54 -3.38 30.49
N ALA A 33 4.36 -3.58 29.90
CA ALA A 33 3.67 -4.87 29.92
C ALA A 33 4.52 -5.95 29.22
N ASP A 34 4.26 -7.23 29.54
CA ASP A 34 4.97 -8.37 28.96
C ASP A 34 4.67 -8.44 27.45
N PRO A 35 5.67 -8.61 26.56
CA PRO A 35 5.47 -8.59 25.11
C PRO A 35 4.65 -9.78 24.55
N GLY A 36 4.05 -10.62 25.40
CA GLY A 36 3.24 -11.77 25.00
C GLY A 36 1.73 -11.55 25.01
N GLY A 37 1.26 -10.32 25.23
CA GLY A 37 -0.17 -9.96 25.29
C GLY A 37 -0.75 -9.51 23.95
N THR A 38 -2.07 -9.67 23.80
CA THR A 38 -2.84 -9.09 22.69
C THR A 38 -3.00 -7.59 22.89
N SER A 39 -3.02 -6.83 21.80
CA SER A 39 -3.13 -5.38 21.85
C SER A 39 -3.96 -4.82 20.70
N ARG A 40 -4.76 -3.80 20.98
CA ARG A 40 -5.46 -3.04 19.93
C ARG A 40 -4.56 -1.93 19.41
N TYR A 41 -4.73 -1.56 18.15
CA TYR A 41 -4.05 -0.42 17.55
C TYR A 41 -4.83 0.88 17.79
N VAL A 42 -4.14 1.92 18.25
CA VAL A 42 -4.67 3.27 18.37
C VAL A 42 -3.96 4.17 17.36
N PRO A 43 -4.65 4.59 16.26
CA PRO A 43 -4.04 5.44 15.25
C PRO A 43 -3.87 6.87 15.77
N LEU A 44 -2.80 7.52 15.35
CA LEU A 44 -2.50 8.92 15.67
C LEU A 44 -2.26 9.71 14.38
N ALA A 45 -2.60 11.00 14.41
CA ALA A 45 -2.11 11.91 13.38
C ALA A 45 -0.58 11.98 13.46
N PRO A 46 0.15 11.82 12.35
CA PRO A 46 1.61 11.74 12.38
C PRO A 46 2.23 12.93 13.11
N THR A 47 3.02 12.65 14.16
CA THR A 47 3.62 13.68 15.02
C THR A 47 5.10 13.40 15.26
N ARG A 48 5.96 14.40 15.01
CA ARG A 48 7.40 14.26 15.20
C ARG A 48 7.79 14.27 16.68
N ILE A 49 8.53 13.26 17.10
CA ILE A 49 9.07 13.15 18.47
C ILE A 49 10.59 13.20 18.52
N LEU A 50 11.26 12.99 17.39
CA LEU A 50 12.72 13.06 17.27
C LEU A 50 13.13 13.75 15.98
N ASP A 51 14.10 14.66 16.06
CA ASP A 51 14.85 15.19 14.93
C ASP A 51 16.25 15.63 15.39
N THR A 52 17.25 14.79 15.12
CA THR A 52 18.64 15.06 15.54
C THR A 52 19.27 16.25 14.81
N ARG A 53 18.64 16.76 13.74
CA ARG A 53 19.13 17.92 12.98
C ARG A 53 18.84 19.25 13.67
N VAL A 54 17.78 19.28 14.49
CA VAL A 54 17.29 20.50 15.16
C VAL A 54 17.24 20.36 16.69
N GLY A 55 17.60 19.19 17.21
CA GLY A 55 17.65 18.95 18.65
C GLY A 55 16.31 18.64 19.30
N LEU A 56 15.36 18.08 18.53
CA LEU A 56 14.08 17.62 19.06
C LEU A 56 14.22 16.17 19.56
N GLY A 57 13.86 15.91 20.82
CA GLY A 57 13.90 14.58 21.43
C GLY A 57 15.31 14.03 21.74
N ALA A 58 16.36 14.64 21.17
CA ALA A 58 17.77 14.34 21.42
C ALA A 58 18.62 15.61 21.14
N PRO A 59 19.89 15.67 21.58
CA PRO A 59 20.77 16.78 21.19
C PRO A 59 20.89 16.94 19.68
N SER A 60 21.08 18.19 19.22
CA SER A 60 21.28 18.52 17.80
C SER A 60 22.65 18.06 17.32
N ALA A 61 22.81 16.76 17.12
CA ALA A 61 24.04 16.13 16.69
C ALA A 61 23.73 14.86 15.90
N ARG A 62 24.47 14.66 14.81
CA ARG A 62 24.40 13.44 14.02
C ARG A 62 24.98 12.25 14.81
N PRO A 63 24.20 11.19 15.11
CA PRO A 63 24.71 9.94 15.65
C PRO A 63 26.00 9.43 14.99
N ALA A 64 26.87 8.82 15.81
CA ALA A 64 28.03 8.10 15.31
C ALA A 64 27.59 6.77 14.69
N ALA A 65 28.38 6.24 13.76
CA ALA A 65 28.14 4.90 13.25
C ALA A 65 28.31 3.85 14.37
N GLY A 66 27.34 2.94 14.46
CA GLY A 66 27.22 1.96 15.55
C GLY A 66 26.65 2.55 16.85
N ALA A 67 26.12 3.78 16.83
CA ALA A 67 25.48 4.36 18.01
C ALA A 67 24.18 3.61 18.33
N LEU A 68 23.97 3.40 19.63
CA LEU A 68 22.69 2.96 20.18
C LEU A 68 22.07 4.15 20.91
N MET A 69 20.98 4.68 20.37
CA MET A 69 20.31 5.88 20.89
C MET A 69 18.96 5.50 21.49
N GLU A 70 18.74 5.84 22.76
CA GLU A 70 17.42 5.68 23.40
C GLU A 70 16.50 6.84 23.01
N VAL A 71 15.24 6.53 22.76
CA VAL A 71 14.19 7.49 22.39
C VAL A 71 13.00 7.28 23.31
N GLN A 72 12.56 8.34 24.00
CA GLN A 72 11.33 8.32 24.78
C GLN A 72 10.12 8.30 23.84
N VAL A 73 9.26 7.29 23.98
CA VAL A 73 8.07 7.15 23.14
C VAL A 73 6.78 7.30 23.94
N THR A 74 6.71 6.76 25.17
CA THR A 74 5.53 7.01 26.03
C THR A 74 5.52 8.45 26.52
N GLY A 75 4.32 9.03 26.63
CA GLY A 75 4.12 10.44 26.97
C GLY A 75 4.51 11.42 25.85
N GLN A 76 4.84 10.94 24.64
CA GLN A 76 5.26 11.76 23.50
C GLN A 76 4.29 11.59 22.32
N GLY A 77 4.06 12.66 21.57
CA GLY A 77 3.35 12.58 20.27
C GLY A 77 1.94 11.98 20.32
N GLY A 78 1.27 11.98 21.47
CA GLY A 78 -0.05 11.37 21.67
C GLY A 78 -0.04 9.94 22.25
N VAL A 79 1.14 9.35 22.45
CA VAL A 79 1.30 8.04 23.10
C VAL A 79 1.11 8.18 24.63
N PRO A 80 0.27 7.37 25.28
CA PRO A 80 0.10 7.39 26.73
C PRO A 80 1.38 7.08 27.52
N GLU A 81 1.42 7.45 28.81
CA GLU A 81 2.56 7.15 29.69
C GLU A 81 2.66 5.66 30.09
N SER A 82 1.55 4.92 30.03
CA SER A 82 1.44 3.53 30.45
C SER A 82 0.42 2.77 29.59
N GLY A 83 0.35 1.43 29.73
CA GLY A 83 -0.58 0.57 28.97
C GLY A 83 -0.16 0.29 27.52
N VAL A 84 0.97 0.87 27.07
CA VAL A 84 1.49 0.73 25.71
C VAL A 84 2.40 -0.49 25.60
N THR A 85 2.08 -1.41 24.70
CA THR A 85 2.87 -2.63 24.44
C THR A 85 3.87 -2.43 23.31
N ALA A 86 3.50 -1.67 22.28
CA ALA A 86 4.35 -1.35 21.13
C ALA A 86 3.98 0.01 20.52
N VAL A 87 4.89 0.59 19.73
CA VAL A 87 4.65 1.82 18.97
C VAL A 87 4.86 1.59 17.48
N ALA A 88 4.06 2.27 16.66
CA ALA A 88 4.20 2.34 15.21
C ALA A 88 4.81 3.71 14.85
N LEU A 89 5.98 3.68 14.24
CA LEU A 89 6.82 4.85 13.98
C LEU A 89 7.22 4.88 12.52
N ASN A 90 7.18 6.04 11.89
CA ASN A 90 7.93 6.24 10.67
C ASN A 90 9.32 6.78 11.04
N VAL A 91 10.35 5.98 10.79
CA VAL A 91 11.74 6.32 11.10
C VAL A 91 12.44 6.68 9.80
N VAL A 92 13.16 7.79 9.80
CA VAL A 92 13.96 8.28 8.67
C VAL A 92 15.41 8.38 9.10
N VAL A 93 16.31 7.86 8.28
CA VAL A 93 17.73 8.16 8.34
C VAL A 93 18.09 9.07 7.16
N THR A 94 18.80 10.16 7.44
CA THR A 94 19.29 11.10 6.42
C THR A 94 20.74 11.45 6.67
N ASN A 95 21.47 11.80 5.62
CA ASN A 95 22.91 12.08 5.70
C ASN A 95 23.76 10.99 6.40
N PRO A 96 23.52 9.68 6.16
CA PRO A 96 24.35 8.62 6.73
C PRO A 96 25.81 8.77 6.28
N ARG A 97 26.74 8.39 7.15
CA ARG A 97 28.19 8.47 6.91
C ARG A 97 28.69 7.34 6.01
N GLN A 98 28.01 6.20 6.06
CA GLN A 98 28.39 4.97 5.35
C GLN A 98 27.16 4.12 5.04
N LEU A 99 27.36 3.09 4.23
CA LEU A 99 26.37 2.03 4.08
C LEU A 99 26.12 1.32 5.42
N GLY A 100 24.90 0.85 5.63
CA GLY A 100 24.53 0.24 6.90
C GLY A 100 23.01 0.16 7.05
N TYR A 101 22.56 0.11 8.29
CA TYR A 101 21.15 0.04 8.60
C TYR A 101 20.82 0.72 9.93
N VAL A 102 19.53 1.00 10.11
CA VAL A 102 18.93 1.33 11.40
C VAL A 102 18.06 0.17 11.84
N GLN A 103 18.22 -0.22 13.10
CA GLN A 103 17.38 -1.22 13.78
C GLN A 103 16.70 -0.57 14.98
N ALA A 104 15.40 -0.77 15.13
CA ALA A 104 14.66 -0.41 16.33
C ALA A 104 14.49 -1.62 17.25
N LEU A 105 14.65 -1.37 18.54
CA LEU A 105 14.70 -2.39 19.58
C LEU A 105 13.92 -1.91 20.82
N PRO A 106 13.28 -2.81 21.58
CA PRO A 106 12.84 -2.49 22.93
C PRO A 106 14.08 -2.22 23.80
N THR A 107 14.15 -1.03 24.42
CA THR A 107 15.24 -0.68 25.34
C THR A 107 15.37 -1.72 26.46
N GLY A 108 16.59 -2.17 26.74
CA GLY A 108 16.90 -3.16 27.77
C GLY A 108 16.62 -4.62 27.40
N ARG A 109 15.91 -4.89 26.29
CA ARG A 109 15.48 -6.25 25.92
C ARG A 109 15.87 -6.69 24.50
N GLY A 110 16.21 -5.75 23.62
CA GLY A 110 16.60 -6.04 22.23
C GLY A 110 18.08 -6.40 22.04
N THR A 111 18.38 -7.17 20.99
CA THR A 111 19.76 -7.54 20.61
C THR A 111 20.20 -6.75 19.37
N PRO A 112 21.19 -5.85 19.48
CA PRO A 112 21.74 -5.15 18.31
C PRO A 112 22.25 -6.10 17.22
N GLY A 113 21.86 -5.84 15.98
CA GLY A 113 22.25 -6.59 14.79
C GLY A 113 21.46 -7.87 14.51
N SER A 114 20.41 -8.15 15.27
CA SER A 114 19.51 -9.29 14.99
C SER A 114 18.61 -9.07 13.77
N SER A 115 18.30 -7.82 13.44
CA SER A 115 17.43 -7.41 12.33
C SER A 115 17.85 -6.03 11.78
N SER A 116 17.26 -5.62 10.67
CA SER A 116 17.43 -4.28 10.11
C SER A 116 16.10 -3.75 9.62
N ASN A 117 15.66 -2.58 10.10
CA ASN A 117 14.41 -1.97 9.64
C ASN A 117 14.62 -1.10 8.41
N ILE A 118 15.68 -0.29 8.40
CA ILE A 118 15.98 0.62 7.30
C ILE A 118 17.37 0.33 6.80
N ASN A 119 17.55 0.14 5.50
CA ASN A 119 18.86 -0.07 4.89
C ASN A 119 19.27 1.14 4.07
N VAL A 120 20.54 1.54 4.21
CA VAL A 120 21.17 2.58 3.40
C VAL A 120 22.36 1.98 2.68
N PHE A 121 22.39 2.22 1.37
CA PHE A 121 23.29 1.62 0.40
C PHE A 121 24.48 2.53 0.06
N TYR A 122 24.38 3.84 0.29
CA TYR A 122 25.47 4.80 0.10
C TYR A 122 25.41 5.98 1.09
N PRO A 123 26.55 6.64 1.38
CA PRO A 123 26.59 7.84 2.20
C PRO A 123 25.68 8.94 1.64
N GLY A 124 25.00 9.67 2.52
CA GLY A 124 24.07 10.73 2.12
C GLY A 124 22.66 10.27 1.73
N GLN A 125 22.42 8.96 1.57
CA GLN A 125 21.09 8.44 1.23
C GLN A 125 20.06 8.79 2.31
N THR A 126 18.91 9.33 1.90
CA THR A 126 17.74 9.42 2.76
C THR A 126 16.85 8.20 2.54
N ALA A 127 16.49 7.50 3.61
CA ALA A 127 15.62 6.34 3.56
C ALA A 127 14.67 6.34 4.75
N SER A 128 13.45 5.83 4.54
CA SER A 128 12.42 5.69 5.57
C SER A 128 11.83 4.29 5.57
N ASN A 129 11.27 3.91 6.71
CA ASN A 129 10.41 2.74 6.83
C ASN A 129 9.44 2.94 8.00
N LEU A 130 8.26 2.31 7.92
CA LEU A 130 7.43 2.07 9.09
C LEU A 130 8.12 1.03 9.99
N VAL A 131 8.13 1.30 11.28
CA VAL A 131 8.78 0.49 12.31
C VAL A 131 7.76 0.25 13.41
N THR A 132 7.44 -1.02 13.64
CA THR A 132 6.68 -1.46 14.81
C THR A 132 7.66 -2.09 15.80
N VAL A 133 7.69 -1.56 17.03
CA VAL A 133 8.66 -1.99 18.05
C VAL A 133 8.01 -2.03 19.43
N PRO A 134 8.22 -3.11 20.21
CA PRO A 134 7.75 -3.16 21.59
C PRO A 134 8.37 -2.04 22.44
N VAL A 135 7.60 -1.52 23.40
CA VAL A 135 8.11 -0.52 24.35
C VAL A 135 8.97 -1.22 25.40
N GLY A 136 10.20 -0.72 25.59
CA GLY A 136 11.16 -1.25 26.55
C GLY A 136 11.19 -0.49 27.87
N ASP A 137 12.32 -0.59 28.58
CA ASP A 137 12.50 -0.04 29.92
C ASP A 137 12.24 1.47 29.97
N GLY A 138 11.40 1.89 30.93
CA GLY A 138 11.04 3.29 31.14
C GLY A 138 10.26 3.94 29.99
N GLY A 139 9.57 3.14 29.17
CA GLY A 139 8.74 3.69 28.09
C GLY A 139 9.53 4.08 26.84
N ARG A 140 10.71 3.49 26.65
CA ARG A 140 11.67 3.86 25.59
C ARG A 140 11.87 2.76 24.56
N ILE A 141 12.37 3.17 23.41
CA ILE A 141 12.95 2.29 22.39
C ILE A 141 14.41 2.66 22.18
N SER A 142 15.18 1.76 21.58
CA SER A 142 16.56 2.01 21.18
C SER A 142 16.69 1.91 19.66
N LEU A 143 17.31 2.91 19.05
CA LEU A 143 17.69 2.92 17.64
C LEU A 143 19.19 2.61 17.53
N TYR A 144 19.51 1.45 16.95
CA TYR A 144 20.87 1.07 16.62
C TYR A 144 21.19 1.51 15.18
N ASP A 145 21.98 2.56 15.04
CA ASP A 145 22.33 3.16 13.76
C ASP A 145 23.75 2.79 13.34
N VAL A 146 23.89 1.76 12.51
CA VAL A 146 25.16 1.28 11.98
C VAL A 146 25.73 2.23 10.91
N ALA A 147 24.86 2.95 10.22
CA ALA A 147 25.23 3.85 9.13
C ALA A 147 25.80 5.19 9.64
N GLY A 148 25.37 5.62 10.83
CA GLY A 148 25.73 6.89 11.44
C GLY A 148 25.18 8.06 10.63
N GLY A 149 23.93 8.42 10.85
CA GLY A 149 23.18 9.46 10.13
C GLY A 149 22.29 10.27 11.05
N ASP A 150 21.71 11.35 10.54
CA ASP A 150 20.68 12.10 11.26
C ASP A 150 19.40 11.26 11.28
N LEU A 151 18.74 11.21 12.44
CA LEU A 151 17.53 10.42 12.65
C LEU A 151 16.33 11.32 12.89
N VAL A 152 15.23 11.00 12.22
CA VAL A 152 13.94 11.66 12.36
C VAL A 152 12.88 10.60 12.64
N VAL A 153 12.05 10.81 13.65
CA VAL A 153 11.02 9.84 14.05
C VAL A 153 9.69 10.55 14.20
N ASP A 154 8.73 10.11 13.41
CA ASP A 154 7.33 10.52 13.49
C ASP A 154 6.50 9.35 14.03
N VAL A 155 5.70 9.58 15.07
CA VAL A 155 4.75 8.58 15.61
C VAL A 155 3.50 8.56 14.74
N SER A 156 3.06 7.38 14.31
CA SER A 156 1.80 7.19 13.57
C SER A 156 0.71 6.47 14.37
N GLY A 157 1.08 5.79 15.47
CA GLY A 157 0.13 5.16 16.38
C GLY A 157 0.83 4.30 17.43
N TYR A 158 0.04 3.65 18.27
CA TYR A 158 0.56 2.75 19.31
C TYR A 158 -0.36 1.54 19.50
N PHE A 159 0.16 0.51 20.15
CA PHE A 159 -0.58 -0.67 20.54
C PHE A 159 -0.81 -0.65 22.05
N GLU A 160 -2.06 -0.83 22.45
CA GLU A 160 -2.50 -0.80 23.84
C GLU A 160 -2.95 -2.20 24.26
N ASP A 161 -2.49 -2.66 25.42
CA ASP A 161 -2.82 -3.98 25.96
C ASP A 161 -4.33 -4.16 26.13
N THR A 162 -4.88 -5.23 25.57
CA THR A 162 -6.28 -5.61 25.79
C THR A 162 -6.54 -7.06 25.38
N ALA A 163 -7.46 -7.72 26.08
CA ALA A 163 -7.92 -9.07 25.73
C ALA A 163 -8.98 -9.06 24.60
N GLN A 164 -9.79 -8.00 24.49
CA GLN A 164 -10.82 -7.82 23.48
C GLN A 164 -11.01 -6.33 23.19
N SER A 165 -11.41 -5.98 21.97
CA SER A 165 -11.69 -4.59 21.62
C SER A 165 -12.83 -4.48 20.61
N THR A 166 -13.53 -3.35 20.60
CA THR A 166 -14.40 -2.99 19.47
C THR A 166 -13.56 -2.40 18.35
N ASP A 167 -12.72 -1.41 18.68
CA ASP A 167 -11.85 -0.67 17.80
C ASP A 167 -10.40 -1.20 17.76
N GLY A 168 -9.64 -0.74 16.76
CA GLY A 168 -8.20 -1.01 16.69
C GLY A 168 -7.85 -2.46 16.37
N ARG A 169 -8.82 -3.27 15.95
CA ARG A 169 -8.60 -4.64 15.47
C ARG A 169 -8.38 -4.64 13.97
N TYR A 170 -7.30 -5.28 13.54
CA TYR A 170 -6.89 -5.38 12.16
C TYR A 170 -7.72 -6.40 11.39
N GLN A 171 -8.07 -6.05 10.17
CA GLN A 171 -8.74 -6.87 9.19
C GLN A 171 -7.85 -6.94 7.96
N ALA A 172 -7.29 -8.12 7.72
CA ALA A 172 -6.31 -8.35 6.67
C ALA A 172 -6.99 -8.49 5.32
N LEU A 173 -6.36 -7.99 4.26
CA LEU A 173 -6.84 -8.09 2.89
C LEU A 173 -5.75 -8.65 1.99
N SER A 174 -6.16 -9.27 0.88
CA SER A 174 -5.27 -9.36 -0.28
C SER A 174 -4.97 -7.93 -0.75
N PRO A 175 -3.72 -7.59 -1.10
CA PRO A 175 -3.39 -6.25 -1.56
C PRO A 175 -4.27 -5.81 -2.73
N ALA A 176 -4.98 -4.69 -2.58
CA ALA A 176 -5.91 -4.17 -3.57
C ALA A 176 -5.57 -2.72 -3.93
N ARG A 177 -5.41 -2.45 -5.23
CA ARG A 177 -5.08 -1.12 -5.73
C ARG A 177 -6.29 -0.20 -5.66
N VAL A 178 -6.15 0.92 -4.96
CA VAL A 178 -7.19 1.95 -4.86
C VAL A 178 -6.83 3.25 -5.57
N VAL A 179 -5.54 3.50 -5.81
CA VAL A 179 -5.05 4.66 -6.56
C VAL A 179 -3.86 4.27 -7.42
N ASP A 180 -3.83 4.77 -8.66
CA ASP A 180 -2.64 4.80 -9.51
C ASP A 180 -2.66 6.06 -10.36
N SER A 181 -1.77 7.01 -10.06
CA SER A 181 -1.77 8.28 -10.79
C SER A 181 -1.17 8.20 -12.19
N ARG A 182 -0.66 7.04 -12.62
CA ARG A 182 -0.12 6.84 -13.99
C ARG A 182 -1.23 6.65 -15.03
N ASN A 183 -2.35 6.09 -14.59
CA ASN A 183 -3.56 5.88 -15.38
C ASN A 183 -4.80 6.57 -14.76
N ARG A 184 -4.60 7.29 -13.65
CA ARG A 184 -5.63 7.99 -12.86
C ARG A 184 -6.70 7.10 -12.24
N THR A 185 -6.46 5.79 -12.10
CA THR A 185 -7.32 4.93 -11.28
C THR A 185 -7.50 5.54 -9.90
N GLY A 186 -8.77 5.65 -9.46
CA GLY A 186 -9.13 6.18 -8.15
C GLY A 186 -9.00 7.70 -7.96
N LEU A 187 -8.62 8.46 -8.99
CA LEU A 187 -8.48 9.91 -8.97
C LEU A 187 -9.54 10.59 -9.85
N PRO A 188 -9.98 11.82 -9.53
CA PRO A 188 -10.91 12.57 -10.38
C PRO A 188 -10.37 12.77 -11.79
N ALA A 189 -11.24 12.74 -12.80
CA ALA A 189 -10.87 13.09 -14.17
C ALA A 189 -10.38 14.56 -14.23
N LEU A 190 -9.32 14.80 -15.01
CA LEU A 190 -8.87 16.17 -15.28
C LEU A 190 -9.67 16.75 -16.43
N THR A 191 -10.20 17.95 -16.22
CA THR A 191 -10.77 18.75 -17.31
C THR A 191 -9.63 19.33 -18.14
N PRO A 192 -9.62 19.16 -19.47
CA PRO A 192 -8.69 19.86 -20.32
C PRO A 192 -8.77 21.37 -20.06
N PRO A 193 -7.64 22.10 -20.03
CA PRO A 193 -7.70 23.55 -19.99
C PRO A 193 -8.54 24.02 -21.19
N ALA A 194 -9.43 24.99 -20.95
CA ALA A 194 -10.18 25.60 -22.03
C ALA A 194 -9.19 26.02 -23.13
N GLY A 195 -9.47 25.65 -24.38
CA GLY A 195 -8.65 26.05 -25.52
C GLY A 195 -8.43 27.58 -25.52
N PRO A 196 -7.40 28.08 -26.21
CA PRO A 196 -7.11 29.51 -26.22
C PRO A 196 -8.39 30.29 -26.53
N SER A 197 -8.79 31.18 -25.61
CA SER A 197 -9.99 31.99 -25.79
C SER A 197 -9.81 32.82 -27.07
N VAL A 198 -10.76 32.72 -28.00
CA VAL A 198 -10.79 33.60 -29.18
C VAL A 198 -10.68 35.05 -28.67
N PRO A 199 -9.64 35.81 -29.03
CA PRO A 199 -9.48 37.17 -28.54
C PRO A 199 -10.67 38.02 -28.97
N ALA A 200 -11.14 38.95 -28.14
CA ALA A 200 -12.28 39.80 -28.49
C ALA A 200 -12.00 40.54 -29.80
N ASN A 201 -13.00 40.63 -30.68
CA ASN A 201 -12.85 41.29 -31.97
C ASN A 201 -12.44 42.77 -31.77
N PRO A 202 -11.24 43.19 -32.20
CA PRO A 202 -10.75 44.54 -31.96
C PRO A 202 -11.38 45.58 -32.90
N GLY A 203 -12.11 45.17 -33.93
CA GLY A 203 -12.63 46.07 -34.97
C GLY A 203 -11.51 46.85 -35.66
N ASP A 204 -11.82 48.09 -36.03
CA ASP A 204 -10.91 49.07 -36.64
C ASP A 204 -10.20 49.97 -35.59
N ALA A 205 -10.10 49.50 -34.34
CA ALA A 205 -9.46 50.23 -33.25
C ALA A 205 -7.93 50.43 -33.43
N VAL A 206 -7.34 49.76 -34.42
CA VAL A 206 -5.90 49.77 -34.71
C VAL A 206 -5.72 50.07 -36.20
N ASN A 207 -4.65 50.80 -36.53
CA ASN A 207 -4.18 51.04 -37.89
C ASN A 207 -2.64 51.00 -37.95
N CYS A 208 -2.06 51.15 -39.14
CA CYS A 208 -0.61 51.08 -39.31
C CYS A 208 0.20 52.14 -38.55
N GLY A 209 -0.42 53.25 -38.14
CA GLY A 209 0.21 54.27 -37.31
C GLY A 209 0.39 53.87 -35.84
N ASN A 210 -0.24 52.77 -35.39
CA ASN A 210 -0.10 52.25 -34.04
C ASN A 210 1.17 51.42 -33.81
N PHE A 211 1.93 51.11 -34.87
CA PHE A 211 3.11 50.25 -34.81
C PHE A 211 4.36 51.00 -35.24
N SER A 212 5.48 50.73 -34.56
CA SER A 212 6.76 51.36 -34.89
C SER A 212 7.57 50.55 -35.91
N THR A 213 7.27 49.26 -36.05
CA THR A 213 7.96 48.34 -36.98
C THR A 213 6.98 47.38 -37.67
N TRP A 214 7.38 46.85 -38.83
CA TRP A 214 6.57 45.85 -39.54
C TRP A 214 6.36 44.58 -38.70
N ALA A 215 7.36 44.16 -37.92
CA ALA A 215 7.26 42.96 -37.09
C ALA A 215 6.17 43.05 -36.01
N GLU A 216 5.98 44.23 -35.41
CA GLU A 216 4.90 44.51 -34.45
C GLU A 216 3.52 44.44 -35.12
N ALA A 217 3.38 45.08 -36.29
CA ALA A 217 2.14 45.05 -37.07
C ALA A 217 1.81 43.63 -37.55
N ASN A 218 2.81 42.88 -38.01
CA ASN A 218 2.65 41.51 -38.48
C ASN A 218 2.27 40.54 -37.35
N ALA A 219 2.86 40.68 -36.16
CA ALA A 219 2.46 39.88 -35.00
C ALA A 219 1.00 40.16 -34.58
N TRP A 220 0.57 41.42 -34.60
CA TRP A 220 -0.81 41.78 -34.34
C TRP A 220 -1.75 41.22 -35.41
N PHE A 221 -1.44 41.43 -36.70
CA PHE A 221 -2.23 40.94 -37.82
C PHE A 221 -2.49 39.44 -37.71
N TRP A 222 -1.46 38.63 -37.49
CA TRP A 222 -1.62 37.19 -37.37
C TRP A 222 -2.28 36.70 -36.07
N THR A 223 -2.35 37.53 -35.04
CA THR A 223 -3.12 37.22 -33.83
C THR A 223 -4.62 37.23 -34.10
N TYR A 224 -5.10 38.11 -34.99
CA TYR A 224 -6.53 38.30 -35.25
C TYR A 224 -7.00 37.76 -36.61
N TYR A 225 -6.12 37.72 -37.62
CA TYR A 225 -6.45 37.29 -38.99
C TYR A 225 -7.10 35.89 -39.07
N PRO A 226 -6.65 34.86 -38.32
CA PRO A 226 -7.31 33.54 -38.33
C PRO A 226 -8.75 33.55 -37.80
N HIS A 227 -9.10 34.55 -36.98
CA HIS A 227 -10.40 34.65 -36.32
C HIS A 227 -11.35 35.62 -37.04
N TYR A 228 -10.82 36.71 -37.58
CA TYR A 228 -11.61 37.84 -38.06
C TYR A 228 -11.19 38.37 -39.44
N GLY A 229 -10.18 37.77 -40.10
CA GLY A 229 -9.57 38.31 -41.31
C GLY A 229 -8.83 39.63 -41.05
N ASP A 230 -8.65 40.44 -42.09
CA ASP A 230 -8.02 41.78 -41.96
C ASP A 230 -8.98 42.81 -41.33
N VAL A 231 -9.29 42.59 -40.06
CA VAL A 231 -10.31 43.34 -39.31
C VAL A 231 -9.97 44.82 -39.11
N ALA A 232 -8.67 45.15 -39.09
CA ALA A 232 -8.15 46.49 -38.94
C ALA A 232 -7.70 47.13 -40.27
N ARG A 233 -7.91 46.44 -41.40
CA ARG A 233 -7.52 46.91 -42.74
C ARG A 233 -6.03 47.27 -42.84
N LEU A 234 -5.18 46.44 -42.24
CA LEU A 234 -3.74 46.64 -42.23
C LEU A 234 -3.09 46.22 -43.57
N ASP A 235 -3.76 45.36 -44.34
CA ASP A 235 -3.34 44.86 -45.65
C ASP A 235 -4.28 45.42 -46.72
N GLY A 236 -3.88 46.56 -47.32
CA GLY A 236 -4.73 47.27 -48.28
C GLY A 236 -4.78 46.65 -49.68
N ASN A 237 -3.88 45.70 -49.97
CA ASN A 237 -3.67 45.10 -51.29
C ASN A 237 -3.90 43.59 -51.31
N ASP A 238 -4.37 43.02 -50.19
CA ASP A 238 -4.72 41.60 -50.00
C ASP A 238 -3.57 40.65 -50.36
N ASP A 239 -2.33 41.07 -50.14
CA ASP A 239 -1.14 40.28 -50.44
C ASP A 239 -0.56 39.56 -49.21
N LEU A 240 -1.23 39.68 -48.06
CA LEU A 240 -0.85 39.16 -46.75
C LEU A 240 0.40 39.81 -46.16
N ILE A 241 0.72 41.05 -46.56
CA ILE A 241 1.78 41.87 -45.98
C ILE A 241 1.16 43.11 -45.31
N PRO A 242 0.87 43.06 -43.99
CA PRO A 242 0.28 44.20 -43.30
C PRO A 242 1.26 45.37 -43.20
N CYS A 243 0.76 46.59 -43.36
CA CYS A 243 1.47 47.84 -43.10
C CYS A 243 2.82 47.97 -43.82
N GLU A 244 2.83 47.79 -45.15
CA GLU A 244 4.03 47.81 -46.00
C GLU A 244 4.90 49.10 -45.90
N ALA A 245 4.34 50.19 -45.40
CA ALA A 245 5.08 51.43 -45.17
C ALA A 245 6.05 51.35 -43.98
N LEU A 246 5.91 50.35 -43.08
CA LEU A 246 6.69 50.25 -41.87
C LEU A 246 8.12 49.70 -42.12
N PRO A 247 9.12 50.14 -41.32
CA PRO A 247 10.47 49.61 -41.40
C PRO A 247 10.54 48.11 -41.10
N GLY A 248 11.36 47.38 -41.86
CA GLY A 248 11.64 45.96 -41.63
C GLY A 248 10.73 44.97 -42.38
N ARG A 249 9.95 45.42 -43.36
CA ARG A 249 9.09 44.55 -44.17
C ARG A 249 9.86 43.49 -44.98
N PRO A 250 9.28 42.29 -45.20
CA PRO A 250 9.80 41.30 -46.14
C PRO A 250 9.38 41.62 -47.60
N SER A 251 9.98 40.93 -48.56
CA SER A 251 9.60 40.99 -49.98
C SER A 251 8.56 39.94 -50.39
N SER A 252 8.13 39.08 -49.46
CA SER A 252 7.12 38.04 -49.70
C SER A 252 6.35 37.75 -48.42
N PRO A 253 5.11 37.25 -48.52
CA PRO A 253 4.28 36.93 -47.36
C PRO A 253 5.00 35.98 -46.42
N GLN A 254 4.88 36.22 -45.11
CA GLN A 254 5.38 35.31 -44.09
C GLN A 254 4.16 34.80 -43.32
N PRO A 255 3.78 33.52 -43.45
CA PRO A 255 2.79 32.95 -42.55
C PRO A 255 3.32 33.06 -41.12
N PRO A 256 2.44 33.11 -40.11
CA PRO A 256 2.89 33.25 -38.75
C PRO A 256 3.75 32.04 -38.38
N PRO A 257 4.81 32.21 -37.57
CA PRO A 257 5.33 31.08 -36.83
C PRO A 257 4.13 30.51 -36.07
N ALA A 258 3.84 29.20 -36.25
CA ALA A 258 2.80 28.55 -35.48
C ALA A 258 3.06 28.89 -34.00
N PRO A 259 2.11 29.52 -33.28
CA PRO A 259 2.29 29.69 -31.85
C PRO A 259 2.60 28.30 -31.29
N PRO A 260 3.56 28.16 -30.36
CA PRO A 260 3.70 26.89 -29.67
C PRO A 260 2.31 26.56 -29.13
N GLY A 261 1.70 25.50 -29.67
CA GLY A 261 0.41 25.05 -29.18
C GLY A 261 0.51 24.85 -27.67
N PRO A 262 -0.59 24.97 -26.92
CA PRO A 262 -0.56 24.53 -25.54
C PRO A 262 0.08 23.13 -25.50
N PRO A 263 0.97 22.86 -24.54
CA PRO A 263 1.56 21.53 -24.42
C PRO A 263 0.44 20.50 -24.50
N PRO A 264 0.65 19.36 -25.18
CA PRO A 264 -0.36 18.32 -25.29
C PRO A 264 -0.97 18.07 -23.92
N PHE A 265 -2.29 18.09 -23.83
CA PHE A 265 -2.96 17.75 -22.59
C PHE A 265 -2.56 16.32 -22.23
N ASP A 266 -1.77 16.18 -21.19
CA ASP A 266 -1.48 14.89 -20.59
C ASP A 266 -2.70 14.53 -19.74
N PRO A 267 -3.47 13.50 -20.09
CA PRO A 267 -4.62 13.10 -19.29
C PRO A 267 -4.18 12.57 -17.93
N ASN A 268 -2.93 12.10 -17.78
CA ASN A 268 -2.40 11.46 -16.59
C ASN A 268 -1.11 12.15 -16.11
N PRO A 269 -1.13 13.46 -15.84
CA PRO A 269 0.08 14.20 -15.53
C PRO A 269 0.63 13.72 -14.20
N ARG A 270 1.95 13.52 -14.18
CA ARG A 270 2.69 13.29 -12.94
C ARG A 270 2.43 14.44 -11.97
N PRO A 271 1.99 14.17 -10.73
CA PRO A 271 1.83 15.18 -9.69
C PRO A 271 3.01 16.16 -9.63
N ALA A 272 2.70 17.44 -9.52
CA ALA A 272 3.66 18.53 -9.45
C ALA A 272 4.31 18.62 -8.06
N PRO A 273 5.50 19.23 -7.95
CA PRO A 273 6.11 19.52 -6.65
C PRO A 273 5.17 20.36 -5.77
N GLY A 274 4.97 19.94 -4.53
CA GLY A 274 4.08 20.60 -3.57
C GLY A 274 2.59 20.30 -3.78
N GLU A 275 2.23 19.49 -4.77
CA GLU A 275 0.84 19.11 -5.01
C GLU A 275 0.34 18.16 -3.92
N SER A 276 -0.95 18.29 -3.61
CA SER A 276 -1.66 17.35 -2.77
C SER A 276 -3.04 17.04 -3.35
N PHE A 277 -3.53 15.84 -3.07
CA PHE A 277 -4.87 15.42 -3.45
C PHE A 277 -5.48 14.53 -2.37
N THR A 278 -6.82 14.50 -2.34
CA THR A 278 -7.59 13.73 -1.36
C THR A 278 -8.04 12.43 -2.00
N VAL A 279 -7.95 11.34 -1.23
CA VAL A 279 -8.33 9.99 -1.65
C VAL A 279 -9.29 9.42 -0.63
N GLN A 280 -10.43 8.92 -1.10
CA GLN A 280 -11.34 8.12 -0.30
C GLN A 280 -10.85 6.69 -0.24
N LEU A 281 -10.74 6.14 0.98
CA LEU A 281 -10.29 4.77 1.20
C LEU A 281 -11.44 3.83 1.59
N THR A 282 -12.43 4.31 2.34
CA THR A 282 -13.61 3.51 2.69
C THR A 282 -14.45 3.21 1.46
N GLY A 283 -14.99 2.00 1.38
CA GLY A 283 -15.80 1.53 0.25
C GLY A 283 -14.96 1.15 -0.99
N ARG A 284 -13.64 1.00 -0.86
CA ARG A 284 -12.74 0.67 -1.96
C ARG A 284 -11.73 -0.40 -1.55
N GLY A 285 -11.33 -1.24 -2.50
CA GLY A 285 -10.23 -2.21 -2.32
C GLY A 285 -10.39 -3.11 -1.09
N GLY A 286 -11.61 -3.56 -0.79
CA GLY A 286 -11.92 -4.41 0.37
C GLY A 286 -12.11 -3.66 1.71
N VAL A 287 -11.93 -2.34 1.75
CA VAL A 287 -12.23 -1.53 2.95
C VAL A 287 -13.73 -1.22 3.01
N PRO A 288 -14.44 -1.51 4.11
CA PRO A 288 -15.85 -1.19 4.24
C PRO A 288 -16.14 0.32 4.16
N ALA A 289 -17.39 0.68 3.83
CA ALA A 289 -17.84 2.07 3.78
C ALA A 289 -17.91 2.74 5.16
N SER A 290 -17.97 1.97 6.25
CA SER A 290 -18.07 2.43 7.64
C SER A 290 -17.42 1.41 8.60
N GLY A 291 -17.23 1.78 9.86
CA GLY A 291 -16.65 0.87 10.85
C GLY A 291 -15.11 0.85 10.84
N VAL A 292 -14.49 1.87 10.23
CA VAL A 292 -13.04 1.91 9.93
C VAL A 292 -12.41 3.12 10.61
N SER A 293 -11.42 2.88 11.47
CA SER A 293 -10.66 3.93 12.16
C SER A 293 -9.40 4.35 11.39
N SER A 294 -8.73 3.38 10.78
CA SER A 294 -7.48 3.58 10.04
C SER A 294 -7.27 2.52 8.97
N VAL A 295 -6.45 2.81 7.97
CA VAL A 295 -6.13 1.90 6.86
C VAL A 295 -4.63 1.66 6.82
N ALA A 296 -4.23 0.40 6.63
CA ALA A 296 -2.88 0.00 6.31
C ALA A 296 -2.74 -0.15 4.79
N MET A 297 -1.82 0.59 4.20
CA MET A 297 -1.62 0.62 2.75
C MET A 297 -0.14 0.69 2.40
N THR A 298 0.27 0.07 1.30
CA THR A 298 1.56 0.35 0.70
C THR A 298 1.45 1.57 -0.19
N VAL A 299 2.30 2.57 0.07
CA VAL A 299 2.40 3.79 -0.71
C VAL A 299 3.65 3.70 -1.56
N THR A 300 3.48 3.63 -2.88
CA THR A 300 4.59 3.58 -3.83
C THR A 300 4.69 4.90 -4.58
N ALA A 301 5.85 5.56 -4.47
CA ALA A 301 6.20 6.71 -5.27
C ALA A 301 7.08 6.24 -6.44
N THR A 302 6.65 6.49 -7.68
CA THR A 302 7.36 6.06 -8.89
C THR A 302 7.59 7.20 -9.86
N GLN A 303 8.65 7.08 -10.66
CA GLN A 303 9.09 8.09 -11.62
C GLN A 303 9.23 9.47 -10.96
N SER A 304 9.92 9.56 -9.83
CA SER A 304 10.19 10.85 -9.19
C SER A 304 10.84 11.86 -10.14
N ARG A 305 10.52 13.15 -10.01
CA ARG A 305 11.19 14.22 -10.78
C ARG A 305 12.56 14.56 -10.20
N SER A 306 12.69 14.51 -8.88
CA SER A 306 13.91 14.79 -8.12
C SER A 306 13.81 14.22 -6.71
N ALA A 307 14.89 14.36 -5.93
CA ALA A 307 14.88 14.01 -4.51
C ALA A 307 13.77 14.75 -3.76
N GLY A 308 13.13 14.07 -2.80
CA GLY A 308 12.00 14.60 -2.04
C GLY A 308 11.30 13.50 -1.25
N PHE A 309 10.03 13.72 -0.93
CA PHE A 309 9.25 12.77 -0.17
C PHE A 309 7.77 12.80 -0.51
N VAL A 310 7.09 11.72 -0.12
CA VAL A 310 5.64 11.63 -0.07
C VAL A 310 5.20 11.61 1.39
N GLN A 311 4.12 12.30 1.67
CA GLN A 311 3.48 12.35 2.98
C GLN A 311 2.02 11.92 2.82
N VAL A 312 1.51 11.16 3.79
CA VAL A 312 0.11 10.77 3.91
C VAL A 312 -0.38 11.18 5.29
N VAL A 313 -1.48 11.93 5.34
CA VAL A 313 -2.10 12.42 6.59
C VAL A 313 -3.62 12.25 6.55
N PRO A 314 -4.30 12.15 7.71
CA PRO A 314 -5.76 12.23 7.75
C PRO A 314 -6.25 13.56 7.16
N THR A 315 -7.23 13.51 6.25
CA THR A 315 -7.82 14.73 5.69
C THR A 315 -8.49 15.56 6.80
N GLY A 316 -8.17 16.85 6.86
CA GLY A 316 -8.68 17.73 7.92
C GLY A 316 -8.08 17.48 9.31
N GLY A 317 -7.07 16.61 9.42
CA GLY A 317 -6.33 16.40 10.67
C GLY A 317 -5.35 17.52 10.99
N GLY A 318 -4.73 17.45 12.17
CA GLY A 318 -3.84 18.50 12.69
C GLY A 318 -2.41 18.52 12.13
N THR A 319 -1.99 17.49 11.38
CA THR A 319 -0.63 17.42 10.80
C THR A 319 -0.55 18.28 9.54
N ALA A 320 0.30 19.30 9.56
CA ALA A 320 0.51 20.17 8.41
C ALA A 320 1.18 19.43 7.23
N LEU A 321 0.85 19.85 6.00
CA LEU A 321 1.50 19.29 4.81
C LEU A 321 2.97 19.73 4.73
N GLY A 322 3.82 18.80 4.29
CA GLY A 322 5.27 18.98 4.18
C GLY A 322 6.05 18.85 5.48
N THR A 323 5.42 18.51 6.62
CA THR A 323 6.13 18.42 7.91
C THR A 323 6.60 17.02 8.28
N THR A 324 5.96 15.97 7.78
CA THR A 324 6.37 14.56 7.95
C THR A 324 6.62 13.90 6.60
N SER A 325 7.26 12.73 6.56
CA SER A 325 7.58 12.02 5.31
C SER A 325 7.45 10.52 5.47
N ASN A 326 6.59 9.88 4.68
CA ASN A 326 6.43 8.42 4.68
C ASN A 326 7.37 7.75 3.69
N VAL A 327 7.45 8.24 2.46
CA VAL A 327 8.33 7.67 1.40
C VAL A 327 9.39 8.68 1.05
N ASN A 328 10.67 8.31 1.11
CA ASN A 328 11.78 9.19 0.73
C ASN A 328 12.41 8.79 -0.61
N LEU A 329 12.61 9.78 -1.46
CA LEU A 329 13.21 9.67 -2.79
C LEU A 329 14.52 10.46 -2.79
N THR A 330 15.60 9.89 -3.31
CA THR A 330 16.93 10.50 -3.35
C THR A 330 17.34 10.97 -4.75
N GLY A 331 16.55 10.71 -5.78
CA GLY A 331 16.87 11.11 -7.15
C GLY A 331 15.67 11.05 -8.09
N ALA A 332 15.88 11.43 -9.35
CA ALA A 332 14.89 11.32 -10.41
C ALA A 332 14.75 9.87 -10.91
N GLY A 333 13.56 9.50 -11.37
CA GLY A 333 13.27 8.18 -11.95
C GLY A 333 13.17 7.04 -10.94
N GLN A 334 13.20 7.33 -9.63
CA GLN A 334 13.15 6.29 -8.61
C GLN A 334 11.75 5.72 -8.43
N THR A 335 11.72 4.47 -7.94
CA THR A 335 10.52 3.81 -7.43
C THR A 335 10.81 3.30 -6.03
N VAL A 336 10.07 3.78 -5.04
CA VAL A 336 10.24 3.44 -3.62
C VAL A 336 8.85 3.26 -3.00
N ALA A 337 8.70 2.24 -2.16
CA ALA A 337 7.50 2.00 -1.38
C ALA A 337 7.77 2.12 0.13
N ASN A 338 6.75 2.48 0.88
CA ASN A 338 6.70 2.30 2.32
C ASN A 338 5.30 1.81 2.75
N LEU A 339 5.21 0.97 3.79
CA LEU A 339 3.94 0.70 4.45
C LEU A 339 3.51 1.93 5.28
N VAL A 340 2.24 2.30 5.18
CA VAL A 340 1.67 3.43 5.91
C VAL A 340 0.40 2.96 6.60
N ILE A 341 0.30 3.23 7.91
CA ILE A 341 -0.94 3.11 8.67
C ILE A 341 -1.35 4.53 9.05
N VAL A 342 -2.56 4.94 8.67
CA VAL A 342 -3.04 6.31 8.85
C VAL A 342 -4.50 6.33 9.30
N PRO A 343 -4.86 7.15 10.30
CA PRO A 343 -6.27 7.40 10.62
C PRO A 343 -7.00 8.04 9.45
N LEU A 344 -8.30 7.79 9.37
CA LEU A 344 -9.15 8.41 8.36
C LEU A 344 -9.70 9.76 8.83
N GLY A 345 -9.74 10.73 7.92
CA GLY A 345 -10.47 11.98 8.09
C GLY A 345 -11.97 11.82 7.80
N PRO A 346 -12.75 12.91 7.88
CA PRO A 346 -14.17 12.91 7.53
C PRO A 346 -14.43 12.31 6.14
N GLY A 347 -15.44 11.44 6.05
CA GLY A 347 -15.80 10.75 4.81
C GLY A 347 -14.86 9.60 4.41
N GLY A 348 -14.00 9.14 5.33
CA GLY A 348 -13.08 8.01 5.08
C GLY A 348 -11.87 8.38 4.22
N ASN A 349 -11.46 9.65 4.29
CA ASN A 349 -10.49 10.25 3.38
C ASN A 349 -9.09 10.43 3.99
N VAL A 350 -8.07 10.39 3.13
CA VAL A 350 -6.69 10.79 3.44
C VAL A 350 -6.19 11.80 2.41
N THR A 351 -5.22 12.63 2.81
CA THR A 351 -4.55 13.57 1.92
C THR A 351 -3.13 13.10 1.66
N LEU A 352 -2.79 12.96 0.37
CA LEU A 352 -1.44 12.65 -0.08
C LEU A 352 -0.77 13.92 -0.58
N TYR A 353 0.49 14.10 -0.21
CA TYR A 353 1.31 15.24 -0.61
C TYR A 353 2.64 14.74 -1.17
N THR A 354 3.12 15.37 -2.25
CA THR A 354 4.44 15.10 -2.82
C THR A 354 5.30 16.36 -2.81
N SER A 355 6.50 16.30 -2.23
CA SER A 355 7.36 17.49 -2.13
C SER A 355 8.09 17.82 -3.43
N SER A 356 8.38 16.81 -4.26
CA SER A 356 9.19 16.95 -5.47
C SER A 356 8.50 16.47 -6.74
N GLY A 357 7.30 15.89 -6.64
CA GLY A 357 6.53 15.37 -7.77
C GLY A 357 6.95 13.95 -8.16
N ALA A 358 6.02 13.01 -8.01
CA ALA A 358 6.15 11.61 -8.40
C ALA A 358 4.75 11.06 -8.70
N HIS A 359 4.65 10.01 -9.53
CA HIS A 359 3.40 9.24 -9.56
C HIS A 359 3.25 8.48 -8.25
N LEU A 360 2.01 8.35 -7.79
CA LEU A 360 1.66 7.67 -6.54
C LEU A 360 0.75 6.50 -6.86
N ILE A 361 1.07 5.34 -6.29
CA ILE A 361 0.27 4.12 -6.34
C ILE A 361 -0.03 3.72 -4.89
N ILE A 362 -1.28 3.40 -4.61
CA ILE A 362 -1.76 3.02 -3.28
C ILE A 362 -2.43 1.66 -3.38
N ASP A 363 -1.82 0.68 -2.72
CA ASP A 363 -2.37 -0.66 -2.57
C ASP A 363 -2.76 -0.84 -1.09
N VAL A 364 -4.06 -1.00 -0.81
CA VAL A 364 -4.55 -1.30 0.54
C VAL A 364 -4.24 -2.74 0.89
N VAL A 365 -3.71 -2.99 2.09
CA VAL A 365 -3.37 -4.34 2.57
C VAL A 365 -4.22 -4.77 3.78
N GLY A 366 -4.97 -3.84 4.37
CA GLY A 366 -5.92 -4.11 5.44
C GLY A 366 -6.39 -2.83 6.13
N TRP A 367 -7.27 -2.96 7.11
CA TRP A 367 -7.85 -1.84 7.83
C TRP A 367 -8.07 -2.17 9.30
N PHE A 368 -8.29 -1.14 10.13
CA PHE A 368 -8.57 -1.29 11.55
C PHE A 368 -9.99 -0.84 11.86
N THR A 369 -10.67 -1.63 12.68
CA THR A 369 -12.03 -1.35 13.16
C THR A 369 -12.11 -0.04 13.97
N ASP A 370 -13.26 0.61 13.93
CA ASP A 370 -13.62 1.69 14.86
C ASP A 370 -14.52 1.17 16.00
N GLN A 371 -14.99 2.08 16.84
CA GLN A 371 -15.76 1.76 18.06
C GLN A 371 -17.16 1.19 17.77
N THR A 372 -17.63 1.23 16.53
CA THR A 372 -18.94 0.71 16.13
C THR A 372 -18.94 -0.80 15.90
N ALA A 373 -17.78 -1.43 15.77
CA ALA A 373 -17.67 -2.88 15.59
C ALA A 373 -17.96 -3.65 16.90
N THR A 374 -18.41 -4.90 16.77
CA THR A 374 -18.64 -5.80 17.92
C THR A 374 -17.32 -6.18 18.59
N ALA A 375 -17.26 -6.17 19.92
CA ALA A 375 -16.06 -6.53 20.65
C ALA A 375 -15.62 -7.98 20.37
N SER A 376 -14.34 -8.21 20.06
CA SER A 376 -13.77 -9.57 19.95
C SER A 376 -12.24 -9.57 20.12
N SER A 377 -11.67 -10.76 20.27
CA SER A 377 -10.23 -11.03 20.30
C SER A 377 -9.58 -11.12 18.92
N THR A 378 -10.35 -11.29 17.84
CA THR A 378 -9.84 -11.37 16.45
C THR A 378 -9.23 -10.04 16.02
N GLY A 379 -8.12 -10.09 15.29
CA GLY A 379 -7.46 -8.91 14.72
C GLY A 379 -6.66 -8.09 15.73
N LEU A 380 -6.49 -8.57 16.97
CA LEU A 380 -5.58 -7.95 17.93
C LEU A 380 -4.14 -8.29 17.55
N PHE A 381 -3.24 -7.34 17.72
CA PHE A 381 -1.82 -7.50 17.46
C PHE A 381 -1.13 -8.18 18.63
N VAL A 382 -0.22 -9.10 18.34
CA VAL A 382 0.70 -9.69 19.31
C VAL A 382 2.12 -9.43 18.81
N PRO A 383 2.91 -8.59 19.49
CA PRO A 383 4.31 -8.42 19.14
C PRO A 383 5.08 -9.72 19.41
N VAL A 384 6.09 -10.01 18.60
CA VAL A 384 7.05 -11.08 18.89
C VAL A 384 8.46 -10.51 18.95
N THR A 385 9.37 -11.26 19.56
CA THR A 385 10.80 -10.96 19.41
C THR A 385 11.16 -11.10 17.93
N PRO A 386 11.70 -10.04 17.27
CA PRO A 386 11.99 -10.11 15.85
C PRO A 386 12.86 -11.31 15.48
N GLY A 387 12.41 -12.09 14.50
CA GLY A 387 13.07 -13.33 14.10
C GLY A 387 13.10 -13.53 12.57
N ARG A 388 14.16 -14.14 12.06
CA ARG A 388 14.38 -14.40 10.64
C ARG A 388 13.57 -15.60 10.17
N LEU A 389 12.51 -15.38 9.39
CA LEU A 389 11.71 -16.44 8.76
C LEU A 389 12.38 -16.95 7.47
N LEU A 390 12.97 -16.04 6.70
CA LEU A 390 13.68 -16.38 5.46
C LEU A 390 15.01 -15.63 5.40
N ASP A 391 16.08 -16.34 5.05
CA ASP A 391 17.33 -15.76 4.55
C ASP A 391 17.80 -16.55 3.33
N SER A 392 17.44 -16.08 2.15
CA SER A 392 17.80 -16.75 0.89
C SER A 392 19.30 -16.67 0.57
N ARG A 393 20.10 -15.86 1.27
CA ARG A 393 21.55 -15.74 1.02
C ARG A 393 22.31 -17.00 1.41
N ALA A 394 21.76 -17.79 2.33
CA ALA A 394 22.31 -19.09 2.70
C ALA A 394 22.14 -20.14 1.58
N GLY A 395 21.31 -19.85 0.57
CA GLY A 395 21.04 -20.71 -0.59
C GLY A 395 21.15 -19.96 -1.91
N SER A 396 20.26 -20.26 -2.85
CA SER A 396 20.19 -19.58 -4.14
C SER A 396 19.30 -18.34 -4.07
N ALA A 397 19.62 -17.34 -4.89
CA ALA A 397 18.74 -16.20 -5.11
C ALA A 397 17.37 -16.68 -5.62
N LEU A 398 16.32 -15.97 -5.22
CA LEU A 398 14.97 -16.24 -5.70
C LEU A 398 14.90 -15.95 -7.20
N ALA A 399 14.27 -16.85 -7.95
CA ALA A 399 14.11 -16.69 -9.38
C ALA A 399 13.10 -15.58 -9.69
N ALA A 400 13.36 -14.81 -10.74
CA ALA A 400 12.42 -13.81 -11.24
C ALA A 400 11.11 -14.49 -11.67
N GLY A 401 9.98 -13.90 -11.29
CA GLY A 401 8.64 -14.39 -11.64
C GLY A 401 8.17 -15.58 -10.81
N SER A 402 8.97 -16.08 -9.86
CA SER A 402 8.60 -17.28 -9.09
C SER A 402 8.01 -16.92 -7.72
N PRO A 403 6.77 -17.40 -7.41
CA PRO A 403 6.23 -17.32 -6.06
C PRO A 403 7.00 -18.26 -5.11
N THR A 404 7.20 -17.81 -3.88
CA THR A 404 7.86 -18.54 -2.79
C THR A 404 6.94 -18.50 -1.57
N ALA A 405 6.35 -19.63 -1.21
CA ALA A 405 5.52 -19.73 -0.01
C ALA A 405 6.38 -19.59 1.26
N LEU A 406 5.90 -18.78 2.21
CA LEU A 406 6.48 -18.58 3.53
C LEU A 406 5.51 -19.11 4.58
N SER A 407 6.01 -19.91 5.52
CA SER A 407 5.20 -20.54 6.58
C SER A 407 5.51 -19.93 7.95
N PRO A 408 4.94 -18.76 8.28
CA PRO A 408 5.21 -18.10 9.55
C PRO A 408 4.56 -18.81 10.75
N THR A 409 3.43 -19.48 10.58
CA THR A 409 2.70 -20.16 11.66
C THR A 409 3.53 -21.29 12.27
N GLY A 410 3.44 -21.45 13.60
CA GLY A 410 4.21 -22.43 14.36
C GLY A 410 5.69 -22.08 14.55
N HIS A 411 6.14 -20.90 14.10
CA HIS A 411 7.54 -20.48 14.15
C HIS A 411 7.66 -19.09 14.79
N LEU A 412 8.83 -18.79 15.39
CA LEU A 412 9.21 -17.43 15.82
C LEU A 412 8.18 -16.73 16.75
N GLY A 413 7.45 -17.50 17.56
CA GLY A 413 6.43 -16.98 18.47
C GLY A 413 5.04 -16.79 17.84
N VAL A 414 4.89 -17.06 16.54
CA VAL A 414 3.60 -17.10 15.85
C VAL A 414 2.93 -18.47 16.11
N PRO A 415 1.68 -18.51 16.60
CA PRO A 415 0.94 -19.76 16.81
C PRO A 415 0.75 -20.56 15.52
N ALA A 416 0.48 -21.86 15.65
CA ALA A 416 0.18 -22.74 14.52
C ALA A 416 -1.21 -22.46 13.89
N SER A 417 -2.11 -21.84 14.64
CA SER A 417 -3.48 -21.50 14.22
C SER A 417 -3.96 -20.23 14.92
N GLY A 418 -5.11 -19.70 14.50
CA GLY A 418 -5.69 -18.49 15.10
C GLY A 418 -4.91 -17.22 14.74
N VAL A 419 -4.37 -17.16 13.53
CA VAL A 419 -3.60 -16.03 12.99
C VAL A 419 -4.20 -15.60 11.66
N SER A 420 -4.51 -14.31 11.51
CA SER A 420 -5.09 -13.75 10.28
C SER A 420 -4.03 -13.09 9.38
N ALA A 421 -2.98 -12.54 9.97
CA ALA A 421 -1.90 -11.89 9.23
C ALA A 421 -0.61 -11.86 10.05
N VAL A 422 0.51 -11.69 9.36
CA VAL A 422 1.82 -11.47 9.96
C VAL A 422 2.37 -10.10 9.60
N PHE A 423 2.91 -9.42 10.60
CA PHE A 423 3.64 -8.18 10.42
C PHE A 423 5.11 -8.53 10.24
N VAL A 424 5.68 -8.18 9.09
CA VAL A 424 7.06 -8.50 8.73
C VAL A 424 7.84 -7.26 8.31
N ASN A 425 9.16 -7.38 8.34
CA ASN A 425 10.06 -6.52 7.60
C ASN A 425 10.71 -7.35 6.49
N ALA A 426 10.39 -7.03 5.24
CA ALA A 426 10.95 -7.70 4.07
C ALA A 426 12.13 -6.88 3.53
N THR A 427 13.21 -7.55 3.16
CA THR A 427 14.42 -6.92 2.63
C THR A 427 14.84 -7.61 1.33
N ALA A 428 14.88 -6.85 0.24
CA ALA A 428 15.57 -7.23 -0.98
C ALA A 428 17.05 -6.90 -0.84
N THR A 429 17.94 -7.83 -1.20
CA THR A 429 19.39 -7.62 -1.18
C THR A 429 20.04 -8.34 -2.36
N GLN A 430 21.24 -7.88 -2.75
CA GLN A 430 22.00 -8.47 -3.85
C GLN A 430 21.15 -8.59 -5.13
N THR A 431 20.32 -7.57 -5.38
CA THR A 431 19.42 -7.49 -6.54
C THR A 431 20.21 -7.60 -7.84
N THR A 432 19.69 -8.24 -8.88
CA THR A 432 20.38 -8.30 -10.18
C THR A 432 20.00 -7.16 -11.14
N GLY A 433 19.04 -6.32 -10.76
CA GLY A 433 18.52 -5.21 -11.56
C GLY A 433 17.30 -4.57 -10.88
N SER A 434 16.62 -3.65 -11.55
CA SER A 434 15.39 -3.03 -11.04
C SER A 434 14.27 -4.05 -10.89
N GLY A 435 13.40 -3.87 -9.90
CA GLY A 435 12.28 -4.78 -9.66
C GLY A 435 11.58 -4.53 -8.32
N TYR A 436 10.81 -5.52 -7.90
CA TYR A 436 10.12 -5.48 -6.62
C TYR A 436 9.94 -6.85 -5.97
N LEU A 437 9.76 -6.85 -4.65
CA LEU A 437 9.15 -7.93 -3.89
C LEU A 437 7.67 -7.61 -3.64
N GLN A 438 6.84 -8.63 -3.61
CA GLN A 438 5.43 -8.55 -3.25
C GLN A 438 5.10 -9.65 -2.23
N LEU A 439 4.29 -9.32 -1.23
CA LEU A 439 3.70 -10.29 -0.30
C LEU A 439 2.19 -10.33 -0.47
N PHE A 440 1.61 -11.52 -0.53
CA PHE A 440 0.17 -11.74 -0.67
C PHE A 440 -0.25 -13.08 -0.04
N PRO A 441 -1.53 -13.26 0.33
CA PRO A 441 -1.99 -14.52 0.93
C PRO A 441 -1.87 -15.70 -0.05
N GLU A 442 -1.32 -16.82 0.43
CA GLU A 442 -1.18 -18.04 -0.36
C GLU A 442 -2.54 -18.51 -0.89
N GLY A 443 -2.61 -18.86 -2.18
CA GLY A 443 -3.83 -19.32 -2.85
C GLY A 443 -4.89 -18.25 -3.14
N ARG A 444 -4.71 -17.01 -2.64
CA ARG A 444 -5.72 -15.92 -2.75
C ARG A 444 -5.16 -14.59 -3.24
N GLY A 445 -3.90 -14.54 -3.66
CA GLY A 445 -3.27 -13.31 -4.16
C GLY A 445 -2.79 -13.44 -5.59
N VAL A 446 -2.74 -12.30 -6.29
CA VAL A 446 -2.32 -12.20 -7.68
C VAL A 446 -0.89 -11.64 -7.75
N ALA A 447 0.01 -12.40 -8.37
CA ALA A 447 1.39 -11.98 -8.59
C ALA A 447 1.45 -10.74 -9.50
N GLY A 448 2.20 -9.73 -9.08
CA GLY A 448 2.36 -8.45 -9.79
C GLY A 448 1.24 -7.43 -9.56
N ALA A 449 0.19 -7.77 -8.81
CA ALA A 449 -0.90 -6.84 -8.50
C ALA A 449 -0.47 -5.67 -7.59
N SER A 450 0.55 -5.89 -6.76
CA SER A 450 1.10 -4.88 -5.84
C SER A 450 2.62 -5.01 -5.71
N SER A 451 3.25 -4.05 -5.02
CA SER A 451 4.67 -4.14 -4.67
C SER A 451 4.92 -3.71 -3.24
N SER A 452 5.51 -4.59 -2.44
CA SER A 452 5.86 -4.34 -1.04
C SER A 452 7.24 -3.72 -0.87
N VAL A 453 8.23 -4.12 -1.67
CA VAL A 453 9.60 -3.55 -1.64
C VAL A 453 10.01 -3.22 -3.06
N ASN A 454 10.43 -2.00 -3.36
CA ASN A 454 10.93 -1.62 -4.68
C ASN A 454 12.44 -1.36 -4.63
N PHE A 455 13.14 -1.75 -5.69
CA PHE A 455 14.56 -1.52 -5.88
C PHE A 455 14.83 -1.15 -7.34
N THR A 456 15.77 -0.23 -7.57
CA THR A 456 15.96 0.43 -8.87
C THR A 456 17.22 0.01 -9.61
N GLY A 457 18.12 -0.71 -8.95
CA GLY A 457 19.42 -1.08 -9.48
C GLY A 457 19.92 -2.42 -8.95
N ALA A 458 21.04 -2.87 -9.52
CA ALA A 458 21.71 -4.08 -9.09
C ALA A 458 22.57 -3.84 -7.84
N GLY A 459 22.68 -4.86 -6.99
CA GLY A 459 23.45 -4.83 -5.75
C GLY A 459 22.80 -4.09 -4.59
N GLU A 460 21.61 -3.51 -4.78
CA GLU A 460 20.91 -2.73 -3.76
C GLU A 460 20.51 -3.61 -2.58
N THR A 461 20.36 -2.98 -1.41
CA THR A 461 19.71 -3.56 -0.23
C THR A 461 18.65 -2.59 0.26
N VAL A 462 17.39 -2.99 0.16
CA VAL A 462 16.22 -2.15 0.47
C VAL A 462 15.26 -2.95 1.33
N ALA A 463 14.80 -2.36 2.43
CA ALA A 463 13.79 -2.94 3.30
C ALA A 463 12.52 -2.11 3.30
N ASN A 464 11.40 -2.79 3.46
CA ASN A 464 10.13 -2.18 3.80
C ASN A 464 9.37 -3.07 4.79
N ALA A 465 8.66 -2.46 5.71
CA ALA A 465 7.64 -3.11 6.50
C ALA A 465 6.50 -3.59 5.58
N ALA A 466 5.88 -4.70 5.94
CA ALA A 466 4.72 -5.23 5.26
C ALA A 466 3.83 -6.00 6.23
N ILE A 467 2.53 -6.00 5.97
CA ILE A 467 1.59 -6.90 6.63
C ILE A 467 1.10 -7.87 5.57
N GLY A 468 1.37 -9.16 5.76
CA GLY A 468 0.91 -10.21 4.86
C GLY A 468 -0.28 -10.92 5.48
N ALA A 469 -1.45 -10.81 4.84
CA ALA A 469 -2.58 -11.68 5.14
C ALA A 469 -2.16 -13.14 4.98
N LEU A 470 -2.57 -14.00 5.92
CA LEU A 470 -2.35 -15.43 5.79
C LEU A 470 -3.41 -16.02 4.88
N GLY A 471 -2.96 -16.77 3.88
CA GLY A 471 -3.80 -17.61 3.03
C GLY A 471 -3.69 -19.08 3.42
N ASP A 472 -3.79 -19.94 2.42
CA ASP A 472 -3.90 -21.39 2.61
C ASP A 472 -2.74 -21.99 3.43
N GLY A 473 -3.08 -22.85 4.38
CA GLY A 473 -2.14 -23.48 5.32
C GLY A 473 -1.42 -22.49 6.25
N GLY A 474 -1.96 -21.27 6.41
CA GLY A 474 -1.36 -20.20 7.22
C GLY A 474 -0.09 -19.61 6.61
N ARG A 475 -0.03 -19.56 5.28
CA ARG A 475 1.14 -19.12 4.53
C ARG A 475 0.94 -17.74 3.90
N VAL A 476 2.05 -17.06 3.66
CA VAL A 476 2.13 -15.87 2.82
C VAL A 476 3.00 -16.21 1.62
N THR A 477 2.57 -15.89 0.42
CA THR A 477 3.41 -15.99 -0.77
C THR A 477 4.26 -14.74 -0.91
N MET A 478 5.55 -14.92 -1.18
CA MET A 478 6.44 -13.87 -1.64
C MET A 478 6.75 -14.04 -3.12
N TYR A 479 6.55 -12.99 -3.90
CA TYR A 479 6.91 -12.93 -5.31
C TYR A 479 8.04 -11.92 -5.53
N THR A 480 8.93 -12.20 -6.49
CA THR A 480 9.94 -11.23 -6.94
C THR A 480 9.91 -11.08 -8.45
N SER A 481 9.87 -9.84 -8.95
CA SER A 481 9.87 -9.56 -10.40
C SER A 481 11.25 -9.79 -11.04
N THR A 482 12.30 -9.77 -10.23
CA THR A 482 13.70 -9.79 -10.66
C THR A 482 14.47 -10.75 -9.75
N ARG A 483 15.52 -11.40 -10.27
CA ARG A 483 16.33 -12.30 -9.46
C ARG A 483 16.98 -11.52 -8.32
N THR A 484 16.70 -11.94 -7.09
CA THR A 484 17.05 -11.17 -5.89
C THR A 484 17.17 -12.11 -4.70
N HIS A 485 18.09 -11.83 -3.78
CA HIS A 485 18.04 -12.44 -2.46
C HIS A 485 17.05 -11.67 -1.59
N ALA A 486 16.15 -12.38 -0.92
CA ALA A 486 15.25 -11.82 0.06
C ALA A 486 15.55 -12.33 1.47
N LEU A 487 15.22 -11.46 2.41
CA LEU A 487 15.27 -11.65 3.85
C LEU A 487 13.90 -11.25 4.41
N VAL A 488 13.32 -12.05 5.29
CA VAL A 488 12.02 -11.74 5.91
C VAL A 488 12.14 -11.92 7.42
N ASP A 489 11.93 -10.84 8.16
CA ASP A 489 11.91 -10.82 9.62
C ASP A 489 10.47 -10.67 10.12
N VAL A 490 10.01 -11.53 11.02
CA VAL A 490 8.68 -11.45 11.65
C VAL A 490 8.75 -10.51 12.84
N LEU A 491 7.84 -9.54 12.91
CA LEU A 491 7.74 -8.52 13.97
C LEU A 491 6.57 -8.77 14.94
N GLY A 492 5.54 -9.45 14.45
CA GLY A 492 4.33 -9.79 15.21
C GLY A 492 3.29 -10.42 14.32
N TYR A 493 2.13 -10.73 14.90
CA TYR A 493 1.00 -11.30 14.16
C TYR A 493 -0.32 -10.71 14.64
N PHE A 494 -1.36 -10.87 13.83
CA PHE A 494 -2.73 -10.51 14.18
C PHE A 494 -3.55 -11.78 14.43
N THR A 495 -4.30 -11.78 15.53
CA THR A 495 -5.11 -12.93 15.94
C THR A 495 -6.29 -13.19 15.00
N SER A 496 -6.82 -14.40 15.04
CA SER A 496 -8.03 -14.85 14.36
C SER A 496 -8.77 -15.84 15.23
N ASP A 497 -10.09 -15.72 15.34
CA ASP A 497 -10.94 -16.76 15.92
C ASP A 497 -11.24 -17.87 14.87
N SER A 498 -10.93 -17.63 13.59
CA SER A 498 -11.03 -18.60 12.50
C SER A 498 -9.72 -19.40 12.36
N PRO A 499 -9.80 -20.74 12.15
CA PRO A 499 -8.66 -21.52 11.66
C PRO A 499 -8.15 -20.91 10.34
N VAL A 500 -6.85 -20.99 10.09
CA VAL A 500 -6.21 -20.25 8.99
C VAL A 500 -6.58 -20.82 7.61
N ASP A 501 -7.14 -22.04 7.58
CA ASP A 501 -7.95 -22.55 6.48
C ASP A 501 -9.43 -22.48 6.86
N PRO A 502 -10.35 -22.09 5.96
CA PRO A 502 -11.77 -22.17 6.25
C PRO A 502 -12.11 -23.65 6.48
N SER A 503 -12.31 -24.01 7.75
CA SER A 503 -12.65 -25.38 8.10
C SER A 503 -14.00 -25.71 7.48
N PRO A 504 -14.13 -26.83 6.76
CA PRO A 504 -15.41 -27.28 6.23
C PRO A 504 -16.40 -27.63 7.36
N GLU A 505 -15.92 -27.77 8.61
CA GLU A 505 -16.75 -28.06 9.80
C GLU A 505 -17.80 -26.98 10.11
N GLY A 506 -17.61 -25.75 9.64
CA GLY A 506 -18.59 -24.65 9.81
C GLY A 506 -19.72 -24.62 8.78
N LEU A 507 -19.63 -25.44 7.71
CA LEU A 507 -20.65 -25.45 6.66
C LEU A 507 -21.91 -26.20 7.11
N GLN A 508 -23.07 -25.59 6.88
CA GLN A 508 -24.34 -26.26 7.13
C GLN A 508 -24.61 -27.29 6.02
N VAL A 509 -24.70 -28.56 6.41
CA VAL A 509 -25.08 -29.63 5.49
C VAL A 509 -26.61 -29.65 5.34
N ARG A 510 -27.10 -29.45 4.13
CA ARG A 510 -28.53 -29.52 3.81
C ARG A 510 -29.04 -30.95 3.99
N GLY A 511 -30.23 -31.10 4.60
CA GLY A 511 -30.88 -32.39 4.76
C GLY A 511 -31.28 -33.02 3.43
N ALA A 512 -31.13 -34.34 3.30
CA ALA A 512 -31.52 -35.06 2.08
C ALA A 512 -33.04 -34.98 1.84
N GLY A 513 -33.45 -34.60 0.63
CA GLY A 513 -34.85 -34.69 0.19
C GLY A 513 -35.66 -33.39 0.13
N GLU A 514 -35.02 -32.21 0.24
CA GLU A 514 -35.73 -30.97 -0.07
C GLU A 514 -36.03 -30.86 -1.58
N PRO A 515 -37.25 -30.43 -1.96
CA PRO A 515 -37.63 -30.35 -3.37
C PRO A 515 -36.79 -29.29 -4.12
N PRO A 516 -36.50 -29.51 -5.42
CA PRO A 516 -35.80 -28.53 -6.23
C PRO A 516 -36.62 -27.24 -6.32
N VAL A 517 -35.97 -26.11 -6.07
CA VAL A 517 -36.57 -24.77 -6.21
C VAL A 517 -36.38 -24.31 -7.65
N VAL A 518 -37.37 -23.61 -8.21
CA VAL A 518 -37.31 -23.16 -9.60
C VAL A 518 -36.26 -22.06 -9.73
N TYR A 519 -35.19 -22.36 -10.45
CA TYR A 519 -34.14 -21.41 -10.77
C TYR A 519 -34.50 -20.57 -12.00
N ASP A 520 -34.42 -19.25 -11.85
CA ASP A 520 -34.49 -18.29 -12.95
C ASP A 520 -33.28 -17.36 -12.89
N ARG A 521 -32.37 -17.51 -13.87
CA ARG A 521 -31.13 -16.71 -13.98
C ARG A 521 -31.41 -15.22 -14.14
N ALA A 522 -32.52 -14.83 -14.75
CA ALA A 522 -32.84 -13.42 -14.98
C ALA A 522 -33.07 -12.66 -13.65
N THR A 523 -33.43 -13.36 -12.57
CA THR A 523 -33.67 -12.75 -11.24
C THR A 523 -32.40 -12.34 -10.50
N TRP A 524 -31.21 -12.64 -11.04
CA TRP A 524 -29.93 -12.36 -10.42
C TRP A 524 -29.26 -11.08 -10.91
N ASN A 525 -29.79 -10.44 -11.96
CA ASN A 525 -29.30 -9.18 -12.54
C ASN A 525 -27.75 -9.05 -12.57
N HIS A 526 -27.11 -9.84 -13.44
CA HIS A 526 -25.64 -9.90 -13.52
C HIS A 526 -25.13 -9.10 -14.73
N TRP A 527 -23.87 -8.67 -14.65
CA TRP A 527 -23.21 -7.74 -15.58
C TRP A 527 -23.72 -6.32 -15.44
N VAL A 528 -23.72 -5.81 -14.21
CA VAL A 528 -24.03 -4.40 -13.95
C VAL A 528 -22.79 -3.55 -14.20
N ASP A 529 -23.02 -2.32 -14.67
CA ASP A 529 -22.05 -1.23 -14.68
C ASP A 529 -22.35 -0.39 -13.44
N GLU A 530 -21.62 -0.65 -12.35
CA GLU A 530 -21.90 -0.07 -11.03
C GLU A 530 -21.44 1.39 -10.92
N ASP A 531 -20.34 1.76 -11.58
CA ASP A 531 -19.75 3.09 -11.51
C ASP A 531 -20.11 4.01 -12.69
N GLY A 532 -20.82 3.47 -13.68
CA GLY A 532 -21.38 4.20 -14.82
C GLY A 532 -20.33 4.57 -15.86
N ASP A 533 -19.23 3.83 -15.93
CA ASP A 533 -18.11 4.11 -16.81
C ASP A 533 -18.19 3.38 -18.17
N CYS A 534 -19.27 2.62 -18.40
CA CYS A 534 -19.57 1.72 -19.52
C CYS A 534 -18.96 0.32 -19.49
N GLN A 535 -18.09 0.01 -18.51
CA GLN A 535 -17.55 -1.34 -18.31
C GLN A 535 -18.45 -2.09 -17.34
N ASP A 536 -19.00 -3.22 -17.81
CA ASP A 536 -19.79 -4.09 -16.94
C ASP A 536 -18.89 -4.91 -16.01
N THR A 537 -19.49 -5.62 -15.04
CA THR A 537 -18.75 -6.49 -14.11
C THR A 537 -17.82 -7.48 -14.82
N ARG A 538 -18.13 -7.91 -16.05
CA ARG A 538 -17.22 -8.79 -16.80
C ARG A 538 -15.95 -8.04 -17.21
N ALA A 539 -16.09 -6.83 -17.75
CA ALA A 539 -14.96 -5.99 -18.09
C ALA A 539 -14.12 -5.67 -16.85
N GLU A 540 -14.75 -5.37 -15.72
CA GLU A 540 -14.08 -5.11 -14.44
C GLU A 540 -13.17 -6.26 -14.01
N VAL A 541 -13.68 -7.50 -14.02
CA VAL A 541 -12.88 -8.69 -13.67
C VAL A 541 -11.72 -8.88 -14.65
N LEU A 542 -11.97 -8.76 -15.96
CA LEU A 542 -10.91 -8.90 -16.96
C LEU A 542 -9.80 -7.85 -16.80
N ILE A 543 -10.15 -6.62 -16.43
CA ILE A 543 -9.17 -5.55 -16.18
C ILE A 543 -8.38 -5.82 -14.90
N ALA A 544 -9.08 -6.18 -13.83
CA ALA A 544 -8.48 -6.42 -12.53
C ALA A 544 -7.50 -7.62 -12.53
N GLU A 545 -7.84 -8.70 -13.24
CA GLU A 545 -7.05 -9.93 -13.24
C GLU A 545 -5.95 -9.97 -14.30
N SER A 546 -5.91 -9.02 -15.23
CA SER A 546 -4.85 -8.99 -16.23
C SER A 546 -3.50 -8.63 -15.61
N THR A 547 -2.52 -9.50 -15.81
CA THR A 547 -1.13 -9.28 -15.34
C THR A 547 -0.37 -8.24 -16.16
N THR A 548 -0.96 -7.80 -17.27
CA THR A 548 -0.47 -6.72 -18.14
C THR A 548 -1.58 -5.72 -18.38
N ALA A 549 -1.25 -4.49 -18.79
CA ALA A 549 -2.27 -3.54 -19.23
C ALA A 549 -3.12 -4.14 -20.36
N VAL A 550 -4.44 -4.06 -20.24
CA VAL A 550 -5.38 -4.54 -21.26
C VAL A 550 -5.43 -3.62 -22.47
N VAL A 551 -5.86 -4.17 -23.60
CA VAL A 551 -6.26 -3.41 -24.78
C VAL A 551 -7.77 -3.33 -24.80
N LEU A 552 -8.31 -2.11 -24.77
CA LEU A 552 -9.73 -1.85 -24.87
C LEU A 552 -10.16 -1.66 -26.34
N SER A 553 -11.46 -1.82 -26.58
CA SER A 553 -12.13 -1.42 -27.82
C SER A 553 -11.99 0.08 -28.06
N ALA A 554 -12.26 0.52 -29.28
CA ALA A 554 -12.09 1.93 -29.67
C ALA A 554 -12.98 2.90 -28.88
N ASP A 555 -14.11 2.43 -28.37
CA ASP A 555 -15.03 3.16 -27.48
C ASP A 555 -14.69 3.04 -26.00
N GLY A 556 -13.72 2.21 -25.63
CA GLY A 556 -13.26 1.99 -24.25
C GLY A 556 -14.10 1.00 -23.44
N CYS A 557 -15.25 0.54 -23.93
CA CYS A 557 -16.22 -0.20 -23.12
C CYS A 557 -16.03 -1.73 -23.09
N SER A 558 -15.09 -2.27 -23.87
CA SER A 558 -14.88 -3.73 -23.93
C SER A 558 -13.40 -4.09 -23.94
N VAL A 559 -13.06 -5.13 -23.19
CA VAL A 559 -11.70 -5.67 -23.16
C VAL A 559 -11.49 -6.58 -24.37
N LEU A 560 -10.44 -6.31 -25.17
CA LEU A 560 -10.09 -7.10 -26.36
C LEU A 560 -9.01 -8.13 -26.04
N SER A 561 -7.94 -7.70 -25.37
CA SER A 561 -6.79 -8.56 -25.07
C SER A 561 -6.03 -8.09 -23.83
N GLY A 562 -5.18 -8.96 -23.31
CA GLY A 562 -4.47 -8.80 -22.04
C GLY A 562 -3.63 -10.05 -21.77
N THR A 563 -3.25 -10.28 -20.51
CA THR A 563 -2.57 -11.52 -20.10
C THR A 563 -3.19 -12.04 -18.82
N TRP A 564 -3.91 -13.17 -18.91
CA TRP A 564 -4.58 -13.81 -17.77
C TRP A 564 -3.99 -15.17 -17.49
N VAL A 565 -3.93 -15.56 -16.22
CA VAL A 565 -3.60 -16.91 -15.80
C VAL A 565 -4.88 -17.57 -15.34
N ASP A 566 -5.35 -18.58 -16.07
CA ASP A 566 -6.55 -19.32 -15.71
C ASP A 566 -6.32 -20.07 -14.38
N PRO A 567 -7.08 -19.77 -13.32
CA PRO A 567 -6.88 -20.38 -12.01
C PRO A 567 -7.16 -21.89 -11.99
N TYR A 568 -7.85 -22.45 -12.99
CA TYR A 568 -8.23 -23.87 -13.00
C TYR A 568 -7.22 -24.77 -13.71
N SER A 569 -6.57 -24.27 -14.77
CA SER A 569 -5.53 -25.01 -15.49
C SER A 569 -4.11 -24.55 -15.16
N GLY A 570 -3.94 -23.33 -14.65
CA GLY A 570 -2.64 -22.68 -14.49
C GLY A 570 -2.01 -22.20 -15.82
N LEU A 571 -2.75 -22.25 -16.93
CA LEU A 571 -2.28 -21.82 -18.25
C LEU A 571 -2.57 -20.34 -18.49
N THR A 572 -1.82 -19.74 -19.42
CA THR A 572 -1.94 -18.32 -19.76
C THR A 572 -2.74 -18.10 -21.03
N TRP A 573 -3.66 -17.12 -21.00
CA TRP A 573 -4.54 -16.71 -22.10
C TRP A 573 -4.35 -15.24 -22.42
N TYR A 574 -4.58 -14.87 -23.69
CA TYR A 574 -4.26 -13.53 -24.20
C TYR A 574 -5.42 -12.79 -24.86
N GLN A 575 -6.44 -13.50 -25.30
CA GLN A 575 -7.63 -12.90 -25.90
C GLN A 575 -8.77 -12.94 -24.90
N ALA A 576 -9.46 -11.81 -24.71
CA ALA A 576 -10.63 -11.76 -23.85
C ALA A 576 -11.78 -12.64 -24.37
N SER A 577 -11.79 -12.94 -25.68
CA SER A 577 -12.77 -13.84 -26.30
C SER A 577 -12.62 -15.30 -25.88
N ASP A 578 -11.46 -15.71 -25.37
CA ASP A 578 -11.19 -17.09 -24.96
C ASP A 578 -11.49 -17.31 -23.46
N LEU A 579 -11.98 -16.26 -22.78
CA LEU A 579 -12.22 -16.25 -21.34
C LEU A 579 -13.68 -15.94 -21.02
N ASP A 580 -14.28 -16.76 -20.17
CA ASP A 580 -15.51 -16.44 -19.46
C ASP A 580 -15.20 -15.90 -18.05
N ILE A 581 -16.15 -15.18 -17.45
CA ILE A 581 -16.13 -14.92 -16.02
C ILE A 581 -16.99 -15.97 -15.32
N ASP A 582 -16.34 -16.83 -14.54
CA ASP A 582 -17.00 -17.85 -13.74
C ASP A 582 -17.38 -17.31 -12.36
N HIS A 583 -18.57 -17.70 -11.90
CA HIS A 583 -18.97 -17.59 -10.49
C HIS A 583 -18.43 -18.80 -9.73
N MET A 584 -17.46 -18.59 -8.83
CA MET A 584 -16.78 -19.67 -8.10
C MET A 584 -17.76 -20.65 -7.48
N VAL A 585 -18.79 -20.15 -6.79
CA VAL A 585 -20.02 -20.88 -6.49
C VAL A 585 -21.09 -20.44 -7.51
N PRO A 586 -21.47 -21.29 -8.49
CA PRO A 586 -22.36 -20.89 -9.58
C PRO A 586 -23.71 -20.37 -9.09
N LEU A 587 -24.31 -19.38 -9.79
CA LEU A 587 -25.60 -18.78 -9.41
C LEU A 587 -26.71 -19.81 -9.13
N LYS A 588 -26.78 -20.88 -9.94
CA LYS A 588 -27.74 -21.97 -9.70
C LYS A 588 -27.39 -22.79 -8.46
N ASN A 589 -26.11 -23.08 -8.22
CA ASN A 589 -25.69 -23.77 -6.99
C ASN A 589 -26.00 -22.90 -5.76
N ALA A 590 -25.69 -21.60 -5.81
CA ALA A 590 -26.06 -20.63 -4.78
C ALA A 590 -27.58 -20.61 -4.55
N HIS A 591 -28.38 -20.60 -5.62
CA HIS A 591 -29.84 -20.70 -5.54
C HIS A 591 -30.29 -21.96 -4.78
N ASP A 592 -29.78 -23.13 -5.20
CA ASP A 592 -30.15 -24.43 -4.64
C ASP A 592 -29.68 -24.61 -3.19
N SER A 593 -28.69 -23.83 -2.75
CA SER A 593 -28.11 -23.92 -1.41
C SER A 593 -28.64 -22.90 -0.40
N GLY A 594 -29.65 -22.11 -0.77
CA GLY A 594 -30.33 -21.15 0.12
C GLY A 594 -30.59 -19.80 -0.53
N GLY A 595 -29.88 -19.48 -1.62
CA GLY A 595 -30.03 -18.20 -2.32
C GLY A 595 -31.39 -18.00 -3.00
N TRP A 596 -32.20 -19.05 -3.11
CA TRP A 596 -33.60 -18.93 -3.54
C TRP A 596 -34.42 -17.98 -2.64
N ALA A 597 -34.07 -17.90 -1.35
CA ALA A 597 -34.77 -17.08 -0.35
C ALA A 597 -34.33 -15.60 -0.35
N TRP A 598 -33.26 -15.26 -1.07
CA TRP A 598 -32.74 -13.90 -1.13
C TRP A 598 -33.65 -12.95 -1.90
N GLY A 599 -33.70 -11.70 -1.44
CA GLY A 599 -34.30 -10.60 -2.20
C GLY A 599 -33.50 -10.26 -3.45
N ALA A 600 -34.10 -9.51 -4.38
CA ALA A 600 -33.47 -9.13 -5.64
C ALA A 600 -32.12 -8.42 -5.45
N ALA A 601 -32.04 -7.47 -4.52
CA ALA A 601 -30.81 -6.74 -4.23
C ALA A 601 -29.66 -7.67 -3.80
N GLN A 602 -29.92 -8.65 -2.93
CA GLN A 602 -28.87 -9.58 -2.47
C GLN A 602 -28.42 -10.53 -3.59
N LYS A 603 -29.34 -10.97 -4.48
CA LYS A 603 -28.97 -11.77 -5.65
C LYS A 603 -28.09 -10.99 -6.61
N GLU A 604 -28.42 -9.72 -6.85
CA GLU A 604 -27.62 -8.80 -7.67
C GLU A 604 -26.25 -8.55 -7.05
N THR A 605 -26.17 -8.27 -5.75
CA THR A 605 -24.88 -8.10 -5.05
C THR A 605 -24.01 -9.35 -5.20
N TYR A 606 -24.57 -10.55 -4.96
CA TYR A 606 -23.82 -11.80 -5.10
C TYR A 606 -23.35 -12.04 -6.54
N ALA A 607 -24.20 -11.75 -7.53
CA ALA A 607 -23.89 -12.03 -8.92
C ALA A 607 -22.83 -11.09 -9.51
N ASN A 608 -22.59 -9.94 -8.87
CA ASN A 608 -21.63 -8.93 -9.28
C ASN A 608 -20.56 -8.65 -8.20
N ASP A 609 -20.28 -9.64 -7.36
CA ASP A 609 -19.39 -9.48 -6.21
C ASP A 609 -17.91 -9.34 -6.65
N LEU A 610 -17.42 -8.10 -6.64
CA LEU A 610 -16.02 -7.75 -6.85
C LEU A 610 -15.26 -7.56 -5.52
N ALA A 611 -15.94 -7.64 -4.38
CA ALA A 611 -15.37 -7.38 -3.06
C ALA A 611 -14.71 -8.64 -2.47
N HIS A 612 -15.30 -9.82 -2.70
CA HIS A 612 -14.69 -11.09 -2.31
C HIS A 612 -13.73 -11.58 -3.39
N VAL A 613 -12.46 -11.76 -2.99
CA VAL A 613 -11.44 -12.33 -3.86
C VAL A 613 -11.85 -13.74 -4.31
N ASN A 614 -11.78 -13.99 -5.61
CA ASN A 614 -12.21 -15.22 -6.28
C ASN A 614 -13.73 -15.49 -6.28
N ALA A 615 -14.60 -14.52 -5.95
CA ALA A 615 -16.04 -14.70 -6.17
C ALA A 615 -16.37 -14.83 -7.67
N LEU A 616 -15.73 -13.96 -8.46
CA LEU A 616 -15.70 -13.97 -9.91
C LEU A 616 -14.26 -14.15 -10.37
N VAL A 617 -14.04 -15.03 -11.36
CA VAL A 617 -12.69 -15.31 -11.89
C VAL A 617 -12.71 -15.45 -13.42
N ALA A 618 -11.69 -14.93 -14.10
CA ALA A 618 -11.49 -15.12 -15.53
C ALA A 618 -10.90 -16.52 -15.80
N VAL A 619 -11.65 -17.33 -16.54
CA VAL A 619 -11.36 -18.75 -16.77
C VAL A 619 -11.50 -19.06 -18.25
N GLU A 620 -10.72 -20.02 -18.76
CA GLU A 620 -10.89 -20.54 -20.11
C GLU A 620 -12.34 -20.99 -20.35
N ASP A 621 -12.93 -20.55 -21.46
CA ASP A 621 -14.34 -20.70 -21.74
C ASP A 621 -14.80 -22.18 -21.71
N GLY A 622 -14.01 -23.10 -22.25
CA GLY A 622 -14.25 -24.53 -22.24
C GLY A 622 -14.32 -25.15 -20.83
N LEU A 623 -13.44 -24.73 -19.92
CA LEU A 623 -13.40 -25.17 -18.53
C LEU A 623 -14.58 -24.60 -17.74
N ASN A 624 -14.93 -23.32 -17.97
CA ASN A 624 -16.12 -22.73 -17.39
C ASN A 624 -17.40 -23.46 -17.84
N GLN A 625 -17.53 -23.74 -19.15
CA GLN A 625 -18.65 -24.53 -19.69
C GLN A 625 -18.66 -25.98 -19.15
N SER A 626 -17.48 -26.59 -18.99
CA SER A 626 -17.28 -27.90 -18.37
C SER A 626 -17.58 -27.90 -16.87
N LYS A 627 -17.49 -26.76 -16.18
CA LYS A 627 -17.93 -26.61 -14.79
C LYS A 627 -19.44 -26.43 -14.69
N GLY A 628 -20.02 -25.50 -15.44
CA GLY A 628 -21.45 -25.21 -15.43
C GLY A 628 -21.97 -24.85 -14.03
N SER A 629 -23.06 -25.49 -13.59
CA SER A 629 -23.62 -25.28 -12.24
C SER A 629 -23.21 -26.32 -11.20
N ARG A 630 -22.22 -27.16 -11.50
CA ARG A 630 -21.82 -28.31 -10.67
C ARG A 630 -21.13 -27.86 -9.38
N GLY A 631 -21.32 -28.65 -8.33
CA GLY A 631 -20.53 -28.55 -7.09
C GLY A 631 -19.15 -29.24 -7.20
N PRO A 632 -18.28 -29.08 -6.19
CA PRO A 632 -16.95 -29.71 -6.12
C PRO A 632 -16.97 -31.25 -6.16
N ASP A 633 -18.12 -31.85 -5.87
CA ASP A 633 -18.38 -33.28 -5.95
C ASP A 633 -18.61 -33.79 -7.38
N GLU A 634 -19.14 -32.93 -8.26
CA GLU A 634 -19.45 -33.26 -9.65
C GLU A 634 -18.40 -32.72 -10.65
N TRP A 635 -17.67 -31.67 -10.28
CA TRP A 635 -16.61 -31.09 -11.08
C TRP A 635 -15.49 -30.53 -10.21
N LYS A 636 -14.23 -30.69 -10.66
CA LYS A 636 -13.04 -30.12 -10.01
C LYS A 636 -12.14 -29.49 -11.07
N PRO A 637 -11.35 -28.45 -10.71
CA PRO A 637 -10.29 -27.97 -11.58
C PRO A 637 -9.39 -29.13 -12.03
N PRO A 638 -9.00 -29.19 -13.30
CA PRO A 638 -8.15 -30.27 -13.82
C PRO A 638 -6.74 -30.24 -13.21
N ALA A 639 -6.23 -29.07 -12.84
CA ALA A 639 -4.97 -28.95 -12.11
C ALA A 639 -5.20 -29.23 -10.62
N VAL A 640 -4.59 -30.29 -10.09
CA VAL A 640 -4.64 -30.60 -8.64
C VAL A 640 -4.06 -29.46 -7.80
N ALA A 641 -3.06 -28.73 -8.32
CA ALA A 641 -2.50 -27.56 -7.66
C ALA A 641 -3.53 -26.43 -7.42
N ALA A 642 -4.62 -26.39 -8.17
CA ALA A 642 -5.70 -25.41 -8.00
C ALA A 642 -6.75 -25.85 -6.94
N TRP A 643 -6.70 -27.09 -6.45
CA TRP A 643 -7.75 -27.63 -5.58
C TRP A 643 -7.85 -26.92 -4.25
N CYS A 644 -6.72 -26.59 -3.64
CA CYS A 644 -6.69 -25.88 -2.36
C CYS A 644 -7.37 -24.51 -2.48
N GLY A 645 -6.89 -23.64 -3.37
CA GLY A 645 -7.47 -22.31 -3.58
C GLY A 645 -8.95 -22.34 -4.00
N TYR A 646 -9.34 -23.30 -4.86
CA TYR A 646 -10.74 -23.49 -5.27
C TYR A 646 -11.63 -23.89 -4.08
N ALA A 647 -11.22 -24.89 -3.30
CA ALA A 647 -12.01 -25.37 -2.17
C ALA A 647 -12.10 -24.33 -1.05
N THR A 648 -11.00 -23.63 -0.78
CA THR A 648 -10.97 -22.49 0.13
C THR A 648 -11.98 -21.42 -0.28
N ALA A 649 -11.92 -20.94 -1.53
CA ALA A 649 -12.83 -19.91 -2.02
C ALA A 649 -14.29 -20.38 -1.95
N TRP A 650 -14.56 -21.63 -2.31
CA TRP A 650 -15.89 -22.23 -2.21
C TRP A 650 -16.42 -22.23 -0.75
N VAL A 651 -15.63 -22.69 0.22
CA VAL A 651 -16.03 -22.73 1.63
C VAL A 651 -16.28 -21.32 2.15
N THR A 652 -15.38 -20.37 1.87
CA THR A 652 -15.52 -18.96 2.29
C THR A 652 -16.81 -18.36 1.74
N LEU A 653 -17.05 -18.44 0.43
CA LEU A 653 -18.27 -17.88 -0.18
C LEU A 653 -19.54 -18.50 0.38
N LYS A 654 -19.54 -19.81 0.64
CA LYS A 654 -20.68 -20.50 1.26
C LYS A 654 -20.93 -20.00 2.68
N GLN A 655 -19.88 -19.85 3.49
CA GLN A 655 -19.99 -19.37 4.87
C GLN A 655 -20.47 -17.91 4.93
N ASP A 656 -19.85 -17.02 4.16
CA ASP A 656 -20.13 -15.58 4.17
C ASP A 656 -21.55 -15.27 3.70
N ASN A 657 -22.07 -16.08 2.77
CA ASN A 657 -23.42 -15.93 2.24
C ASN A 657 -24.46 -16.83 2.93
N ALA A 658 -24.08 -17.53 4.01
CA ALA A 658 -24.95 -18.46 4.73
C ALA A 658 -25.63 -19.51 3.81
N LEU A 659 -24.88 -20.00 2.82
CA LEU A 659 -25.31 -21.04 1.89
C LEU A 659 -24.92 -22.42 2.44
N THR A 660 -25.80 -23.39 2.24
CA THR A 660 -25.57 -24.78 2.59
C THR A 660 -24.69 -25.53 1.58
N VAL A 661 -24.21 -26.70 1.99
CA VAL A 661 -23.61 -27.70 1.09
C VAL A 661 -24.35 -29.03 1.22
N THR A 662 -24.26 -29.88 0.21
CA THR A 662 -24.62 -31.29 0.33
C THR A 662 -23.49 -32.08 0.99
N GLN A 663 -23.78 -33.28 1.50
CA GLN A 663 -22.73 -34.14 2.06
C GLN A 663 -21.67 -34.52 1.01
N PRO A 664 -22.00 -34.89 -0.24
CA PRO A 664 -20.99 -35.13 -1.27
C PRO A 664 -20.10 -33.91 -1.56
N GLU A 665 -20.69 -32.70 -1.64
CA GLU A 665 -19.92 -31.46 -1.79
C GLU A 665 -18.94 -31.28 -0.63
N LEU A 666 -19.40 -31.50 0.61
CA LEU A 666 -18.55 -31.42 1.81
C LEU A 666 -17.38 -32.41 1.75
N ASP A 667 -17.65 -33.67 1.41
CA ASP A 667 -16.61 -34.72 1.31
C ASP A 667 -15.57 -34.38 0.22
N ALA A 668 -16.03 -33.81 -0.90
CA ALA A 668 -15.15 -33.35 -1.97
C ALA A 668 -14.28 -32.17 -1.54
N LEU A 669 -14.85 -31.19 -0.82
CA LEU A 669 -14.14 -30.05 -0.25
C LEU A 669 -13.08 -30.51 0.76
N VAL A 670 -13.41 -31.43 1.68
CA VAL A 670 -12.44 -32.02 2.63
C VAL A 670 -11.27 -32.65 1.88
N THR A 671 -11.55 -33.39 0.80
CA THR A 671 -10.51 -34.02 -0.02
C THR A 671 -9.61 -32.99 -0.71
N MET A 672 -10.20 -31.89 -1.21
CA MET A 672 -9.47 -30.84 -1.90
C MET A 672 -8.66 -29.97 -0.93
N LEU A 673 -9.21 -29.65 0.23
CA LEU A 673 -8.50 -28.92 1.30
C LEU A 673 -7.33 -29.73 1.88
N ALA A 674 -7.36 -31.07 1.79
CA ALA A 674 -6.20 -31.89 2.14
C ALA A 674 -5.00 -31.72 1.19
N THR A 675 -5.14 -30.95 0.10
CA THR A 675 -4.02 -30.55 -0.78
C THR A 675 -3.36 -29.23 -0.36
N CYS A 676 -3.91 -28.55 0.66
CA CYS A 676 -3.29 -27.45 1.37
C CYS A 676 -2.20 -27.94 2.34
#